data_AF-A0A2B9DVG3-F1
#
_entry.id   AF-A0A2B9DVG3-F1
#
_cell.length_a   1.000
_cell.length_b   1.000
_cell.length_c   1.000
_cell.angle_alpha   90.00
_cell.angle_beta   90.00
_cell.angle_gamma   90.00
#
_symmetry.space_group_name_H-M   'P 1'
#
loop_
_entity.id
_entity.type
_entity.pdbx_description
1 polymer ?
#
loop_
_entity_poly.entity_id
_entity_poly.type
_entity_poly.pdbx_seq_one_letter_code
_entity_poly.pdbx_strand_id
1 'polypeptide(L)'
;MRKKNIMKCVATTALFSQLLTYSDVSYAEDTQSHTKIKKEMQSEENLQVTNESSQGLLGYYFQDQNFQHLALMAHRQASDLEIQKNEVKNLLSENQQHIQSVRWIGYIKPPQTGDYVFSTLSDRQVVIELDGKTILNQSSMTEAIQLEKDKLYKIRMEYVPENEKEREALLDFQLNWSISGATAEPVPENAFSLPDLSRKQDQEKIIPETSLFQEQGKAKKGSRSKRSLTANPLYDTDDDGIYDEWETGGYTIQRQMAVKWNDSMTDRGYTKYVSNPYNSHTVGDPYTDWEKAAGRIDKAVKVEARNPLVAAYPTIGVHMEKLIVSEKQNISTGLGKTVSASTSASNTASITAGIDATVGASLLGPSGSVTTHFSYTGSSTSTIENSSSNNWSQDLGIDTGQSAYLNANVRYYNTGTAPIYNVKPTTNFVLDGDSIVTVKAKENQLGDALKAGGVYPERHLSPIALNTLDDFGSQLIPINYDQTKRLENGEKLKLETTQASGLYGTIKANGGLNVNPSQEWEPVRSQIESVSAGIVLDTGKETLERRVAARDDRDPEDLTPELTLGAAIKTAFHTTEKEGKLYYKDTPLDESLVGLIFDESTAQEIKAQLDNMADQDKKIYNVKIKRGMNIMLKQPIWYNDFDTHNHAWSNITSAPGQGITGNAGKILKGRNFNASLKYQTVENYKKLKPYTQYRLSTSVRYPDLEPDRLAGAYIGTNTATPVEYAIRSNRYERIERVFTSGSNPDSITDLLIEAHHTRDMLIDDVTLVELRPSTLSESFGKVESKFHTNGQYMYLKSQYGLPGEETLEFFMNGYKLSELKVNIPEDGVTKEDVPTFQLNISPEEAINPNNTFEIKIKGDTLVSFKNQQ
;
A
#
# COMPACT_ATOMS: atom_id res chain seq x y z
N MET A 1 -76.68 24.92 21.98
CA MET A 1 -76.32 24.09 20.82
C MET A 1 -75.37 24.87 19.93
N ARG A 2 -74.06 24.62 20.06
CA ARG A 2 -73.00 25.50 19.53
C ARG A 2 -72.70 25.18 18.07
N LYS A 3 -72.82 26.23 17.25
CA LYS A 3 -72.64 26.38 15.79
C LYS A 3 -71.14 26.34 15.42
N LYS A 4 -70.72 25.59 14.39
CA LYS A 4 -70.64 25.91 12.93
C LYS A 4 -69.76 27.12 12.57
N ASN A 5 -68.59 26.91 11.94
CA ASN A 5 -68.36 26.87 10.47
C ASN A 5 -66.88 27.19 10.08
N ILE A 6 -66.29 26.31 9.24
CA ILE A 6 -65.57 26.54 7.96
C ILE A 6 -64.56 27.72 7.86
N MET A 7 -63.23 27.44 7.72
CA MET A 7 -62.45 27.38 6.45
C MET A 7 -60.90 27.45 6.69
N LYS A 8 -60.12 26.79 5.80
CA LYS A 8 -58.66 26.88 5.50
C LYS A 8 -57.66 26.00 6.29
N CYS A 9 -56.99 25.09 5.58
CA CYS A 9 -55.57 24.78 5.77
C CYS A 9 -54.99 24.09 4.52
N VAL A 10 -54.08 24.77 3.79
CA VAL A 10 -53.15 24.20 2.81
C VAL A 10 -51.81 24.91 3.00
N ALA A 11 -50.73 24.12 2.97
CA ALA A 11 -49.30 24.47 2.96
C ALA A 11 -48.65 24.84 4.31
N THR A 12 -47.98 23.86 4.93
CA THR A 12 -46.93 24.10 5.94
C THR A 12 -45.92 22.95 5.95
N THR A 13 -44.91 23.00 5.08
CA THR A 13 -43.58 22.40 5.35
C THR A 13 -42.53 22.92 4.36
N ALA A 14 -42.04 24.13 4.62
CA ALA A 14 -40.74 24.61 4.15
C ALA A 14 -40.28 25.73 5.11
N LEU A 15 -38.99 25.70 5.47
CA LEU A 15 -38.27 26.64 6.34
C LEU A 15 -38.61 26.62 7.83
N PHE A 16 -37.71 26.06 8.64
CA PHE A 16 -36.90 26.80 9.64
C PHE A 16 -36.14 25.80 10.53
N SER A 17 -34.84 25.62 10.27
CA SER A 17 -33.84 25.38 11.32
C SER A 17 -32.45 25.71 10.76
N GLN A 18 -32.08 26.98 10.87
CA GLN A 18 -30.69 27.43 10.88
C GLN A 18 -30.34 27.92 12.29
N LEU A 19 -29.04 27.88 12.57
CA LEU A 19 -28.26 28.58 13.61
C LEU A 19 -27.95 27.78 14.89
N LEU A 20 -26.68 27.33 14.99
CA LEU A 20 -25.69 27.93 15.89
C LEU A 20 -24.27 27.73 15.29
N THR A 21 -23.50 28.82 15.27
CA THR A 21 -22.17 29.04 14.65
C THR A 21 -21.02 28.85 15.64
N TYR A 22 -19.77 28.71 15.13
CA TYR A 22 -18.49 29.36 15.51
C TYR A 22 -17.33 28.57 14.81
N SER A 23 -16.29 29.12 14.18
CA SER A 23 -15.81 30.50 13.91
C SER A 23 -14.76 30.46 12.78
N ASP A 24 -14.60 31.59 12.09
CA ASP A 24 -13.76 31.87 10.93
C ASP A 24 -12.24 31.80 11.14
N VAL A 25 -11.51 31.48 10.06
CA VAL A 25 -10.32 32.25 9.64
C VAL A 25 -10.44 32.54 8.14
N SER A 26 -10.62 33.82 7.84
CA SER A 26 -10.65 34.42 6.51
C SER A 26 -9.23 34.54 5.95
N TYR A 27 -9.00 34.11 4.71
CA TYR A 27 -7.93 34.66 3.86
C TYR A 27 -8.57 35.41 2.70
N ALA A 28 -8.17 36.68 2.58
CA ALA A 28 -8.57 37.56 1.50
C ALA A 28 -7.90 37.11 0.20
N GLU A 29 -8.74 36.93 -0.82
CA GLU A 29 -8.38 36.66 -2.20
C GLU A 29 -7.98 37.98 -2.87
N ASP A 30 -6.70 38.16 -3.19
CA ASP A 30 -6.27 39.27 -4.04
C ASP A 30 -6.33 38.81 -5.50
N THR A 31 -7.35 39.28 -6.19
CA THR A 31 -7.56 39.06 -7.62
C THR A 31 -6.44 39.72 -8.42
N GLN A 32 -5.48 38.94 -8.93
CA GLN A 32 -4.64 39.36 -10.06
C GLN A 32 -4.83 38.45 -11.27
N SER A 33 -5.15 39.11 -12.38
CA SER A 33 -5.57 38.58 -13.69
C SER A 33 -4.52 37.73 -14.43
N HIS A 34 -5.04 36.69 -15.10
CA HIS A 34 -4.43 35.65 -15.95
C HIS A 34 -3.50 36.04 -17.12
N THR A 35 -2.79 37.17 -17.11
CA THR A 35 -2.06 37.63 -18.32
C THR A 35 -0.59 37.99 -18.16
N LYS A 36 0.06 37.66 -17.03
CA LYS A 36 1.52 37.89 -16.86
C LYS A 36 2.41 36.65 -16.92
N ILE A 37 1.88 35.44 -16.77
CA ILE A 37 2.71 34.21 -16.73
C ILE A 37 3.30 33.84 -18.12
N LYS A 38 2.69 34.27 -19.22
CA LYS A 38 3.22 34.02 -20.58
C LYS A 38 4.37 34.96 -21.00
N LYS A 39 4.73 35.98 -20.21
CA LYS A 39 5.82 36.91 -20.55
C LYS A 39 7.11 36.70 -19.77
N GLU A 40 7.13 35.77 -18.81
CA GLU A 40 8.36 35.40 -18.06
C GLU A 40 9.04 34.13 -18.62
N MET A 41 8.36 33.33 -19.46
CA MET A 41 8.95 32.13 -20.11
C MET A 41 9.84 32.42 -21.34
N GLN A 42 10.28 33.66 -21.55
CA GLN A 42 11.21 34.03 -22.64
C GLN A 42 12.42 34.85 -22.17
N SER A 43 12.69 34.90 -20.87
CA SER A 43 13.90 35.52 -20.32
C SER A 43 14.68 34.60 -19.37
N GLU A 44 14.76 33.31 -19.71
CA GLU A 44 15.59 32.31 -19.01
C GLU A 44 16.88 31.99 -19.78
N GLU A 45 17.67 33.01 -20.12
CA GLU A 45 19.04 32.78 -20.59
C GLU A 45 20.10 33.61 -19.85
N ASN A 46 19.74 34.33 -18.77
CA ASN A 46 20.72 35.01 -17.93
C ASN A 46 20.17 35.38 -16.54
N LEU A 47 19.92 34.39 -15.68
CA LEU A 47 19.73 34.64 -14.25
C LEU A 47 20.56 33.66 -13.43
N GLN A 48 21.56 34.23 -12.76
CA GLN A 48 22.41 33.58 -11.78
C GLN A 48 21.54 32.91 -10.70
N VAL A 49 21.90 31.66 -10.39
CA VAL A 49 21.43 30.86 -9.26
C VAL A 49 21.47 31.70 -7.98
N THR A 50 20.31 32.13 -7.49
CA THR A 50 20.18 32.70 -6.15
C THR A 50 19.88 31.56 -5.18
N ASN A 51 20.94 31.07 -4.52
CA ASN A 51 20.87 30.10 -3.44
C ASN A 51 20.25 30.77 -2.19
N GLU A 52 18.97 30.53 -1.93
CA GLU A 52 18.37 30.76 -0.61
C GLU A 52 18.73 29.57 0.30
N SER A 53 19.62 29.82 1.27
CA SER A 53 20.33 28.80 2.02
C SER A 53 19.52 28.16 3.15
N SER A 54 19.82 26.88 3.42
CA SER A 54 19.51 26.18 4.67
C SER A 54 20.24 26.93 5.73
N GLN A 55 19.62 27.19 6.88
CA GLN A 55 20.35 27.75 8.01
C GLN A 55 20.80 26.61 8.93
N GLY A 56 21.95 26.77 9.58
CA GLY A 56 22.49 25.82 10.57
C GLY A 56 23.74 25.05 10.15
N LEU A 57 24.20 24.18 11.06
CA LEU A 57 25.35 23.28 10.90
C LEU A 57 24.96 21.89 11.38
N LEU A 58 25.62 20.85 10.86
CA LEU A 58 25.54 19.50 11.41
C LEU A 58 26.42 19.42 12.66
N GLY A 59 25.85 19.08 13.81
CA GLY A 59 26.58 18.89 15.07
C GLY A 59 26.68 17.42 15.47
N TYR A 60 27.87 16.96 15.85
CA TYR A 60 28.15 15.59 16.30
C TYR A 60 28.77 15.65 17.69
N TYR A 61 28.11 15.06 18.68
CA TYR A 61 28.47 15.18 20.09
C TYR A 61 28.95 13.82 20.62
N PHE A 62 30.12 13.80 21.25
CA PHE A 62 30.81 12.58 21.65
C PHE A 62 31.02 12.53 23.17
N GLN A 63 30.94 11.33 23.73
CA GLN A 63 31.18 11.07 25.15
C GLN A 63 32.66 10.98 25.52
N ASP A 64 33.56 11.10 24.55
CA ASP A 64 35.01 11.05 24.75
C ASP A 64 35.70 12.20 24.02
N GLN A 65 36.94 12.52 24.43
CA GLN A 65 37.71 13.64 23.88
C GLN A 65 38.34 13.36 22.50
N ASN A 66 38.30 12.12 22.00
CA ASN A 66 38.94 11.67 20.76
C ASN A 66 37.95 11.53 19.59
N PHE A 67 36.69 11.92 19.76
CA PHE A 67 35.65 11.89 18.72
C PHE A 67 35.32 10.47 18.22
N GLN A 68 35.16 9.49 19.13
CA GLN A 68 34.95 8.08 18.76
C GLN A 68 33.63 7.49 19.28
N HIS A 69 33.11 7.97 20.42
CA HIS A 69 31.90 7.50 21.08
C HIS A 69 30.79 8.52 20.88
N LEU A 70 30.15 8.48 19.71
CA LEU A 70 29.05 9.37 19.36
C LEU A 70 27.82 9.12 20.25
N ALA A 71 27.29 10.18 20.85
CA ALA A 71 26.06 10.17 21.61
C ALA A 71 24.86 10.69 20.80
N LEU A 72 25.08 11.75 20.00
CA LEU A 72 24.03 12.53 19.39
C LEU A 72 24.49 13.14 18.06
N MET A 73 23.65 13.05 17.03
CA MET A 73 23.77 13.82 15.80
C MET A 73 22.66 14.85 15.78
N ALA A 74 22.99 16.13 15.59
CA ALA A 74 22.05 17.23 15.61
C ALA A 74 22.13 17.98 14.28
N HIS A 75 21.18 17.70 13.39
CA HIS A 75 21.12 18.25 12.03
C HIS A 75 20.08 19.36 11.98
N ARG A 76 20.22 20.32 12.89
CA ARG A 76 19.20 21.33 13.19
C ARG A 76 19.48 22.64 12.45
N GLN A 77 18.42 23.32 12.02
CA GLN A 77 18.50 24.72 11.67
C GLN A 77 18.73 25.51 12.95
N ALA A 78 19.98 25.92 13.19
CA ALA A 78 20.40 26.37 14.50
C ALA A 78 19.89 27.79 14.80
N SER A 79 19.16 27.93 15.91
CA SER A 79 19.04 29.19 16.66
C SER A 79 20.29 29.49 17.53
N ASP A 80 21.01 28.42 17.88
CA ASP A 80 22.19 28.38 18.71
C ASP A 80 22.91 27.04 18.50
N LEU A 81 24.25 27.04 18.63
CA LEU A 81 25.07 25.82 18.62
C LEU A 81 24.96 25.03 19.94
N GLU A 82 24.29 25.60 20.94
CA GLU A 82 24.01 24.98 22.23
C GLU A 82 22.80 24.05 22.16
N ILE A 83 22.85 22.97 22.95
CA ILE A 83 21.73 22.04 23.15
C ILE A 83 21.50 21.90 24.64
N GLN A 84 20.30 22.19 25.12
CA GLN A 84 19.96 22.07 26.53
C GLN A 84 19.76 20.60 26.91
N LYS A 85 20.23 20.18 28.09
CA LYS A 85 20.02 18.80 28.61
C LYS A 85 18.55 18.43 28.67
N ASN A 86 17.70 19.40 28.99
CA ASN A 86 16.25 19.21 29.07
C ASN A 86 15.61 18.85 27.71
N GLU A 87 16.23 19.19 26.57
CA GLU A 87 15.75 18.90 25.22
C GLU A 87 15.99 17.44 24.85
N VAL A 88 17.10 16.89 25.34
CA VAL A 88 17.56 15.53 25.02
C VAL A 88 17.29 14.52 26.14
N LYS A 89 16.71 14.94 27.27
CA LYS A 89 16.43 14.07 28.44
C LYS A 89 15.66 12.79 28.11
N ASN A 90 14.82 12.83 27.07
CA ASN A 90 14.03 11.69 26.62
C ASN A 90 14.75 10.82 25.57
N LEU A 91 15.87 11.30 25.01
CA LEU A 91 16.69 10.63 24.00
C LEU A 91 17.98 10.06 24.59
N LEU A 92 18.58 10.74 25.58
CA LEU A 92 19.85 10.38 26.20
C LEU A 92 19.67 10.18 27.70
N SER A 93 20.27 9.11 28.24
CA SER A 93 20.43 8.93 29.68
C SER A 93 21.36 10.00 30.29
N GLU A 94 21.32 10.18 31.62
CA GLU A 94 22.19 11.16 32.31
C GLU A 94 23.68 10.97 31.98
N ASN A 95 24.15 9.71 31.93
CA ASN A 95 25.52 9.39 31.55
C ASN A 95 25.83 9.73 30.07
N GLN A 96 24.84 9.60 29.19
CA GLN A 96 24.97 9.94 27.76
C GLN A 96 24.93 11.45 27.49
N GLN A 97 24.40 12.23 28.41
CA GLN A 97 24.42 13.69 28.33
C GLN A 97 25.79 14.28 28.73
N HIS A 98 26.72 13.45 29.22
CA HIS A 98 28.09 13.86 29.50
C HIS A 98 28.93 13.90 28.23
N ILE A 99 28.90 15.04 27.54
CA ILE A 99 29.63 15.26 26.29
C ILE A 99 31.03 15.82 26.57
N GLN A 100 32.05 15.19 25.98
CA GLN A 100 33.47 15.55 26.15
C GLN A 100 34.12 16.11 24.88
N SER A 101 33.49 15.97 23.72
CA SER A 101 33.89 16.70 22.53
C SER A 101 32.72 16.86 21.56
N VAL A 102 32.86 17.81 20.63
CA VAL A 102 31.85 18.09 19.62
C VAL A 102 32.48 18.56 18.31
N ARG A 103 31.86 18.19 17.20
CA ARG A 103 32.21 18.61 15.86
C ARG A 103 31.02 19.28 15.19
N TRP A 104 31.25 20.43 14.57
CA TRP A 104 30.27 21.08 13.68
C TRP A 104 30.78 21.18 12.25
N ILE A 105 29.91 20.93 11.28
CA ILE A 105 30.21 20.90 9.85
C ILE A 105 29.12 21.62 9.07
N GLY A 106 29.51 22.40 8.07
CA GLY A 106 28.60 22.98 7.09
C GLY A 106 29.29 24.08 6.30
N TYR A 107 28.57 25.16 6.06
CA TYR A 107 29.06 26.32 5.35
C TYR A 107 28.80 27.60 6.15
N ILE A 108 29.62 28.61 5.90
CA ILE A 108 29.40 29.97 6.37
C ILE A 108 29.33 30.91 5.15
N LYS A 109 28.34 31.81 5.16
CA LYS A 109 28.01 32.77 4.12
C LYS A 109 28.13 34.19 4.70
N PRO A 110 29.20 34.93 4.37
CA PRO A 110 29.42 36.27 4.90
C PRO A 110 28.38 37.27 4.37
N PRO A 111 27.81 38.15 5.21
CA PRO A 111 26.82 39.14 4.79
C PRO A 111 27.44 40.30 3.99
N GLN A 112 28.76 40.49 4.11
CA GLN A 112 29.50 41.53 3.41
C GLN A 112 30.95 41.11 3.15
N THR A 113 31.58 41.67 2.12
CA THR A 113 32.99 41.45 1.82
C THR A 113 33.85 42.20 2.82
N GLY A 114 34.85 41.55 3.42
CA GLY A 114 35.73 42.19 4.40
C GLY A 114 36.79 41.26 4.97
N ASP A 115 37.56 41.79 5.92
CA ASP A 115 38.57 41.07 6.69
C ASP A 115 37.93 40.52 7.96
N TYR A 116 37.86 39.20 8.09
CA TYR A 116 37.22 38.51 9.21
C TYR A 116 38.25 37.98 10.19
N VAL A 117 38.01 38.19 11.48
CA VAL A 117 38.74 37.56 12.59
C VAL A 117 37.75 36.74 13.41
N PHE A 118 37.89 35.42 13.40
CA PHE A 118 37.07 34.50 14.19
C PHE A 118 37.65 34.33 15.60
N SER A 119 36.76 34.19 16.58
CA SER A 119 37.13 33.96 17.99
C SER A 119 36.03 33.20 18.73
N THR A 120 36.39 32.57 19.83
CA THR A 120 35.49 31.86 20.75
C THR A 120 35.83 32.22 22.18
N LEU A 121 34.99 31.85 23.15
CA LEU A 121 35.33 31.99 24.58
C LEU A 121 36.43 31.00 25.04
N SER A 122 36.80 30.04 24.20
CA SER A 122 37.66 28.90 24.53
C SER A 122 38.64 28.60 23.39
N ASP A 123 39.31 29.62 22.82
CA ASP A 123 40.19 29.48 21.64
C ASP A 123 41.28 28.40 21.82
N ARG A 124 41.71 28.15 23.06
CA ARG A 124 42.72 27.13 23.39
C ARG A 124 42.23 25.69 23.29
N GLN A 125 40.92 25.52 23.18
CA GLN A 125 40.22 24.22 23.19
C GLN A 125 39.53 23.93 21.85
N VAL A 126 39.72 24.77 20.84
CA VAL A 126 39.03 24.70 19.55
C VAL A 126 40.03 24.60 18.40
N VAL A 127 39.66 23.87 17.35
CA VAL A 127 40.29 23.96 16.04
C VAL A 127 39.20 24.29 15.00
N ILE A 128 39.43 25.33 14.19
CA ILE A 128 38.52 25.76 13.13
C ILE A 128 39.25 25.72 11.79
N GLU A 129 38.59 25.12 10.81
CA GLU A 129 39.01 25.04 9.42
C GLU A 129 37.98 25.72 8.52
N LEU A 130 38.47 26.48 7.54
CA LEU A 130 37.68 27.14 6.51
C LEU A 130 38.25 26.78 5.12
N ASP A 131 37.44 26.17 4.25
CA ASP A 131 37.85 25.64 2.93
C ASP A 131 39.16 24.81 2.99
N GLY A 132 39.28 23.92 3.98
CA GLY A 132 40.48 23.09 4.17
C GLY A 132 41.68 23.81 4.79
N LYS A 133 41.59 25.12 5.06
CA LYS A 133 42.65 25.89 5.73
C LYS A 133 42.32 26.09 7.21
N THR A 134 43.20 25.60 8.10
CA THR A 134 43.08 25.88 9.54
C THR A 134 43.27 27.38 9.81
N ILE A 135 42.25 28.02 10.38
CA ILE A 135 42.25 29.46 10.73
C ILE A 135 42.40 29.70 12.24
N LEU A 136 42.02 28.72 13.06
CA LEU A 136 42.16 28.76 14.53
C LEU A 136 42.66 27.40 14.98
N ASN A 137 43.73 27.38 15.77
CA ASN A 137 44.35 26.14 16.25
C ASN A 137 44.83 26.27 17.69
N GLN A 138 43.93 26.02 18.65
CA GLN A 138 44.24 26.06 20.09
C GLN A 138 44.90 27.38 20.53
N SER A 139 44.66 28.46 19.79
CA SER A 139 45.20 29.80 20.01
C SER A 139 44.32 30.81 19.29
N SER A 140 44.32 32.06 19.77
CA SER A 140 43.56 33.13 19.14
C SER A 140 44.09 33.43 17.74
N MET A 141 43.19 33.76 16.84
CA MET A 141 43.50 34.08 15.45
C MET A 141 44.41 35.32 15.36
N THR A 142 45.53 35.20 14.66
CA THR A 142 46.55 36.27 14.57
C THR A 142 46.46 37.09 13.28
N GLU A 143 45.87 36.54 12.23
CA GLU A 143 45.75 37.18 10.91
C GLU A 143 44.29 37.14 10.46
N ALA A 144 43.78 38.23 9.90
CA ALA A 144 42.44 38.26 9.35
C ALA A 144 42.38 37.49 8.02
N ILE A 145 41.20 36.91 7.72
CA ILE A 145 40.93 36.23 6.45
C ILE A 145 39.96 37.06 5.61
N GLN A 146 40.29 37.24 4.33
CA GLN A 146 39.42 37.93 3.40
C GLN A 146 38.25 37.01 3.00
N LEU A 147 37.02 37.42 3.29
CA LEU A 147 35.81 36.74 2.83
C LEU A 147 34.99 37.64 1.91
N GLU A 148 34.33 37.04 0.92
CA GLU A 148 33.49 37.70 -0.06
C GLU A 148 32.02 37.58 0.34
N LYS A 149 31.26 38.67 0.14
CA LYS A 149 29.81 38.69 0.35
C LYS A 149 29.14 37.56 -0.43
N ASP A 150 28.19 36.89 0.22
CA ASP A 150 27.31 35.85 -0.34
C ASP A 150 28.01 34.57 -0.84
N LYS A 151 29.35 34.49 -0.76
CA LYS A 151 30.10 33.28 -1.10
C LYS A 151 30.02 32.26 0.04
N LEU A 152 29.76 31.00 -0.29
CA LEU A 152 29.74 29.90 0.67
C LEU A 152 31.16 29.38 0.89
N TYR A 153 31.58 29.36 2.15
CA TYR A 153 32.86 28.80 2.60
C TYR A 153 32.58 27.57 3.45
N LYS A 154 33.20 26.43 3.17
CA LYS A 154 33.07 25.23 3.99
C LYS A 154 33.69 25.50 5.36
N ILE A 155 32.96 25.26 6.43
CA ILE A 155 33.43 25.44 7.81
C ILE A 155 33.37 24.12 8.57
N ARG A 156 34.45 23.82 9.28
CA ARG A 156 34.55 22.69 10.20
C ARG A 156 35.13 23.16 11.53
N MET A 157 34.45 22.86 12.61
CA MET A 157 34.85 23.23 13.97
C MET A 157 34.90 22.00 14.85
N GLU A 158 35.96 21.83 15.62
CA GLU A 158 36.06 20.79 16.65
C GLU A 158 36.42 21.43 17.99
N TYR A 159 35.74 21.03 19.05
CA TYR A 159 35.88 21.57 20.40
C TYR A 159 36.01 20.46 21.45
N VAL A 160 36.98 20.61 22.36
CA VAL A 160 37.22 19.72 23.51
C VAL A 160 37.28 20.56 24.80
N PRO A 161 36.19 20.66 25.59
CA PRO A 161 36.16 21.48 26.80
C PRO A 161 37.18 21.04 27.87
N GLU A 162 37.71 22.01 28.60
CA GLU A 162 38.75 21.79 29.63
C GLU A 162 38.21 21.34 31.00
N ASN A 163 36.90 21.47 31.29
CA ASN A 163 36.33 21.21 32.61
C ASN A 163 34.84 20.76 32.61
N GLU A 164 34.57 19.69 33.34
CA GLU A 164 33.25 19.07 33.62
C GLU A 164 32.48 19.77 34.77
N LYS A 165 32.25 21.08 34.69
CA LYS A 165 31.25 21.68 35.60
C LYS A 165 29.87 21.19 35.20
N GLU A 166 29.01 20.87 36.17
CA GLU A 166 27.58 20.67 35.90
C GLU A 166 27.02 21.91 35.22
N ARG A 167 26.42 21.70 34.05
CA ARG A 167 25.81 22.72 33.20
C ARG A 167 24.42 22.27 32.77
N GLU A 168 23.56 23.25 32.49
CA GLU A 168 22.23 23.05 31.91
C GLU A 168 22.32 22.67 30.42
N ALA A 169 23.26 23.24 29.67
CA ALA A 169 23.59 22.83 28.31
C ALA A 169 24.51 21.61 28.27
N LEU A 170 24.46 20.84 27.18
CA LEU A 170 25.41 19.75 26.91
C LEU A 170 26.84 20.28 26.84
N LEU A 171 27.03 21.42 26.16
CA LEU A 171 28.27 22.17 26.03
C LEU A 171 27.97 23.67 25.90
N ASP A 172 28.92 24.51 26.29
CA ASP A 172 28.88 25.97 26.14
C ASP A 172 29.88 26.35 25.04
N PHE A 173 29.36 26.86 23.92
CA PHE A 173 30.17 27.21 22.76
C PHE A 173 29.51 28.34 21.97
N GLN A 174 30.28 29.40 21.73
CA GLN A 174 29.86 30.53 20.90
C GLN A 174 30.98 30.89 19.93
N LEU A 175 30.64 30.97 18.64
CA LEU A 175 31.50 31.51 17.60
C LEU A 175 31.22 32.99 17.41
N ASN A 176 32.26 33.80 17.51
CA ASN A 176 32.22 35.24 17.26
C ASN A 176 33.10 35.59 16.06
N TRP A 177 32.76 36.67 15.37
CA TRP A 177 33.60 37.26 14.35
C TRP A 177 33.73 38.78 14.53
N SER A 178 34.81 39.35 14.04
CA SER A 178 34.99 40.80 13.85
C SER A 178 35.19 41.07 12.37
N ILE A 179 34.46 42.04 11.83
CA ILE A 179 34.53 42.40 10.40
C ILE A 179 35.26 43.74 10.25
N SER A 180 36.39 43.74 9.54
CA SER A 180 37.18 44.93 9.22
C SER A 180 37.53 45.81 10.44
N GLY A 181 37.85 45.18 11.57
CA GLY A 181 38.28 45.84 12.80
C GLY A 181 37.13 46.35 13.70
N ALA A 182 35.88 45.98 13.39
CA ALA A 182 34.73 46.23 14.26
C ALA A 182 34.81 45.40 15.57
N THR A 183 33.93 45.69 16.52
CA THR A 183 33.79 44.88 17.73
C THR A 183 33.35 43.46 17.39
N ALA A 184 33.95 42.47 18.06
CA ALA A 184 33.54 41.08 17.88
C ALA A 184 32.08 40.89 18.29
N GLU A 185 31.30 40.25 17.42
CA GLU A 185 29.90 39.90 17.63
C GLU A 185 29.66 38.41 17.36
N PRO A 186 28.61 37.80 17.94
CA PRO A 186 28.22 36.44 17.61
C PRO A 186 27.91 36.30 16.13
N VAL A 187 28.40 35.23 15.51
CA VAL A 187 28.06 34.92 14.12
C VAL A 187 26.55 34.67 14.04
N PRO A 188 25.80 35.42 13.22
CA PRO A 188 24.35 35.27 13.15
C PRO A 188 23.98 33.94 12.50
N GLU A 189 22.86 33.36 12.94
CA GLU A 189 22.37 32.04 12.50
C GLU A 189 22.22 31.92 10.97
N ASN A 190 21.76 33.00 10.35
CA ASN A 190 21.55 33.07 8.91
C ASN A 190 22.84 33.09 8.09
N ALA A 191 24.00 33.25 8.74
CA ALA A 191 25.29 33.09 8.10
C ALA A 191 25.68 31.61 7.97
N PHE A 192 25.09 30.68 8.71
CA PHE A 192 25.41 29.26 8.58
C PHE A 192 24.55 28.58 7.52
N SER A 193 25.08 27.53 6.89
CA SER A 193 24.29 26.69 6.02
C SER A 193 24.62 25.20 6.11
N LEU A 194 23.56 24.38 6.15
CA LEU A 194 23.69 22.93 6.17
C LEU A 194 24.28 22.46 4.83
N PRO A 195 25.12 21.41 4.84
CA PRO A 195 25.46 20.73 3.61
C PRO A 195 24.21 20.12 2.98
N ASP A 196 24.27 19.89 1.68
CA ASP A 196 23.19 19.22 0.97
C ASP A 196 23.43 17.71 1.10
N LEU A 197 22.61 17.07 1.92
CA LEU A 197 22.64 15.64 2.20
C LEU A 197 22.07 14.81 1.05
N SER A 198 21.42 15.44 0.06
CA SER A 198 20.87 14.76 -1.11
C SER A 198 21.88 14.62 -2.26
N ARG A 199 23.13 15.09 -2.07
CA ARG A 199 24.16 15.06 -3.11
C ARG A 199 24.54 13.63 -3.48
N LYS A 200 24.71 13.40 -4.77
CA LYS A 200 25.17 12.12 -5.31
C LYS A 200 26.65 12.21 -5.65
N GLN A 201 27.46 11.36 -5.02
CA GLN A 201 28.87 11.15 -5.40
C GLN A 201 29.73 12.42 -5.44
N ASP A 202 29.78 13.18 -4.33
CA ASP A 202 30.85 14.17 -4.16
C ASP A 202 32.18 13.45 -3.83
N GLN A 203 33.30 13.95 -4.35
CA GLN A 203 34.63 13.43 -3.96
C GLN A 203 34.96 13.71 -2.49
N GLU A 204 34.27 14.66 -1.87
CA GLU A 204 34.53 15.12 -0.53
C GLU A 204 33.42 14.67 0.41
N LYS A 205 33.78 13.83 1.40
CA LYS A 205 32.88 13.32 2.42
C LYS A 205 32.19 14.46 3.19
N ILE A 206 30.90 14.30 3.47
CA ILE A 206 30.14 15.24 4.31
C ILE A 206 30.65 15.15 5.74
N ILE A 207 30.76 13.93 6.26
CA ILE A 207 31.32 13.65 7.58
C ILE A 207 32.80 13.25 7.41
N PRO A 208 33.76 14.03 7.96
CA PRO A 208 35.17 13.68 7.89
C PRO A 208 35.50 12.48 8.78
N GLU A 209 36.27 11.53 8.24
CA GLU A 209 36.69 10.30 8.95
C GLU A 209 37.75 10.55 10.03
N THR A 210 38.49 11.65 9.92
CA THR A 210 39.57 12.03 10.85
C THR A 210 39.13 13.17 11.75
N SER A 211 39.81 13.40 12.87
CA SER A 211 39.66 14.62 13.69
C SER A 211 40.80 15.61 13.40
N LEU A 212 40.49 16.92 13.43
CA LEU A 212 41.47 18.00 13.32
C LEU A 212 42.52 17.93 14.45
N PHE A 213 42.12 17.47 15.65
CA PHE A 213 43.04 17.24 16.76
C PHE A 213 43.99 16.06 16.50
N GLN A 214 43.54 15.03 15.78
CA GLN A 214 44.34 13.84 15.47
C GLN A 214 45.32 14.06 14.31
N GLU A 215 44.92 14.82 13.28
CA GLU A 215 45.76 15.15 12.12
C GLU A 215 47.02 15.92 12.52
N GLN A 216 46.90 16.79 13.52
CA GLN A 216 48.02 17.52 14.10
C GLN A 216 49.07 16.61 14.74
N GLY A 217 48.65 15.48 15.32
CA GLY A 217 49.54 14.48 15.91
C GLY A 217 50.38 13.73 14.88
N LYS A 218 49.85 13.53 13.67
CA LYS A 218 50.56 12.87 12.55
C LYS A 218 51.63 13.78 11.94
N ALA A 219 51.41 15.09 11.87
CA ALA A 219 52.41 16.05 11.37
C ALA A 219 53.67 16.15 12.26
N LYS A 220 53.57 15.81 13.56
CA LYS A 220 54.70 15.86 14.51
C LYS A 220 55.46 14.54 14.69
N LYS A 221 55.02 13.44 14.08
CA LYS A 221 55.71 12.13 14.17
C LYS A 221 55.79 11.45 12.82
N GLY A 222 56.88 11.71 12.10
CA GLY A 222 57.35 10.83 11.04
C GLY A 222 57.78 9.49 11.63
N SER A 223 56.85 8.55 11.82
CA SER A 223 57.20 7.15 12.03
C SER A 223 56.01 6.23 11.76
N ARG A 224 56.18 5.38 10.75
CA ARG A 224 55.36 4.19 10.49
C ARG A 224 55.48 3.22 11.67
N SER A 225 54.58 3.30 12.64
CA SER A 225 54.16 2.18 13.49
C SER A 225 53.43 2.71 14.72
N LYS A 226 52.10 2.58 14.71
CA LYS A 226 51.34 1.94 15.80
C LYS A 226 49.92 1.78 15.32
N ARG A 227 49.62 0.54 14.92
CA ARG A 227 48.26 0.00 14.88
C ARG A 227 47.72 0.18 16.31
N SER A 228 46.96 1.25 16.54
CA SER A 228 46.17 1.40 17.75
C SER A 228 45.11 0.33 17.66
N LEU A 229 45.36 -0.82 18.28
CA LEU A 229 44.33 -1.80 18.56
C LEU A 229 43.32 -1.10 19.49
N THR A 230 42.03 -1.18 19.12
CA THR A 230 40.81 -0.64 19.75
C THR A 230 40.40 0.79 19.38
N ALA A 231 39.74 0.92 18.21
CA ALA A 231 38.53 1.74 17.99
C ALA A 231 37.97 1.37 16.60
N ASN A 232 36.69 1.03 16.50
CA ASN A 232 36.01 1.02 15.21
C ASN A 232 35.89 2.48 14.76
N PRO A 233 36.45 2.87 13.61
CA PRO A 233 36.26 4.22 13.10
C PRO A 233 34.78 4.41 12.76
N LEU A 234 34.24 5.57 13.09
CA LEU A 234 32.88 5.96 12.70
C LEU A 234 32.89 6.32 11.21
N TYR A 235 32.21 5.53 10.40
CA TYR A 235 32.07 5.71 8.96
C TYR A 235 30.63 6.06 8.61
N ASP A 236 30.49 6.95 7.62
CA ASP A 236 29.25 7.27 6.90
C ASP A 236 29.60 7.01 5.44
N THR A 237 29.34 5.78 4.99
CA THR A 237 29.86 5.27 3.72
C THR A 237 29.11 5.84 2.51
N ASP A 238 27.81 6.11 2.65
CA ASP A 238 26.94 6.61 1.57
C ASP A 238 26.64 8.12 1.62
N ASP A 239 27.18 8.83 2.61
CA ASP A 239 27.10 10.29 2.80
C ASP A 239 25.67 10.81 3.00
N ASP A 240 24.79 10.01 3.61
CA ASP A 240 23.43 10.42 3.94
C ASP A 240 23.33 11.20 5.27
N GLY A 241 24.42 11.22 6.05
CA GLY A 241 24.53 11.89 7.34
C GLY A 241 24.28 10.98 8.55
N ILE A 242 24.11 9.67 8.37
CA ILE A 242 23.98 8.69 9.44
C ILE A 242 25.22 7.78 9.40
N TYR A 243 25.76 7.46 10.58
CA TYR A 243 26.88 6.52 10.63
C TYR A 243 26.43 5.07 10.42
N ASP A 244 27.24 4.29 9.73
CA ASP A 244 26.96 2.90 9.33
C ASP A 244 26.55 2.00 10.53
N GLU A 245 27.21 2.17 11.68
CA GLU A 245 26.90 1.40 12.90
C GLU A 245 25.50 1.69 13.45
N TRP A 246 24.96 2.88 13.19
CA TRP A 246 23.63 3.29 13.62
C TRP A 246 22.57 2.81 12.64
N GLU A 247 22.84 2.82 11.35
CA GLU A 247 21.91 2.27 10.34
C GLU A 247 21.71 0.77 10.50
N THR A 248 22.80 0.05 10.77
CA THR A 248 22.79 -1.39 10.99
C THR A 248 22.29 -1.77 12.39
N GLY A 249 22.73 -1.07 13.45
CA GLY A 249 22.35 -1.35 14.84
C GLY A 249 20.98 -0.77 15.26
N GLY A 250 20.54 0.24 14.51
CA GLY A 250 19.32 1.00 14.70
C GLY A 250 19.52 2.35 15.37
N TYR A 251 18.67 3.31 14.98
CA TYR A 251 18.64 4.66 15.51
C TYR A 251 17.19 5.14 15.68
N THR A 252 17.03 6.25 16.42
CA THR A 252 15.78 7.02 16.44
C THR A 252 16.11 8.49 16.25
N ILE A 253 15.13 9.27 15.81
CA ILE A 253 15.29 10.71 15.60
C ILE A 253 14.10 11.47 16.17
N GLN A 254 14.38 12.60 16.79
CA GLN A 254 13.37 13.53 17.27
C GLN A 254 13.93 14.95 17.18
N ARG A 255 13.12 15.88 16.67
CA ARG A 255 13.53 17.29 16.49
C ARG A 255 14.85 17.40 15.69
N GLN A 256 15.00 16.56 14.65
CA GLN A 256 16.21 16.49 13.81
C GLN A 256 17.49 16.13 14.59
N MET A 257 17.32 15.54 15.78
CA MET A 257 18.41 14.97 16.58
C MET A 257 18.30 13.45 16.59
N ALA A 258 19.30 12.79 16.01
CA ALA A 258 19.39 11.34 15.97
C ALA A 258 20.24 10.82 17.13
N VAL A 259 19.82 9.69 17.69
CA VAL A 259 20.56 8.93 18.72
C VAL A 259 20.55 7.45 18.38
N LYS A 260 21.57 6.73 18.86
CA LYS A 260 21.60 5.27 18.78
C LYS A 260 20.39 4.66 19.50
N TRP A 261 19.77 3.67 18.88
CA TRP A 261 18.59 3.01 19.44
C TRP A 261 18.91 2.30 20.76
N ASN A 262 17.96 2.36 21.69
CA ASN A 262 17.96 1.61 22.94
C ASN A 262 16.56 1.05 23.17
N ASP A 263 16.43 -0.22 23.54
CA ASP A 263 15.12 -0.88 23.66
C ASP A 263 14.18 -0.22 24.68
N SER A 264 14.72 0.47 25.69
CA SER A 264 13.93 1.29 26.64
C SER A 264 13.25 2.52 26.01
N MET A 265 13.55 2.83 24.74
CA MET A 265 12.88 3.87 23.97
C MET A 265 11.54 3.39 23.41
N THR A 266 11.35 2.07 23.28
CA THR A 266 10.08 1.46 22.87
C THR A 266 8.94 1.86 23.82
N ASP A 267 9.18 1.77 25.12
CA ASP A 267 8.21 2.12 26.17
C ASP A 267 7.82 3.61 26.15
N ARG A 268 8.65 4.44 25.52
CA ARG A 268 8.43 5.89 25.34
C ARG A 268 7.76 6.22 24.00
N GLY A 269 7.48 5.22 23.15
CA GLY A 269 6.81 5.38 21.86
C GLY A 269 7.71 5.87 20.72
N TYR A 270 9.04 5.72 20.85
CA TYR A 270 9.97 6.02 19.75
C TYR A 270 10.02 4.87 18.73
N THR A 271 10.32 5.22 17.48
CA THR A 271 10.47 4.26 16.38
C THR A 271 11.93 3.89 16.20
N LYS A 272 12.23 2.59 16.14
CA LYS A 272 13.53 2.10 15.69
C LYS A 272 13.60 2.14 14.17
N TYR A 273 14.52 2.93 13.64
CA TYR A 273 14.88 2.94 12.22
C TYR A 273 16.14 2.11 12.00
N VAL A 274 16.20 1.45 10.85
CA VAL A 274 17.38 0.77 10.29
C VAL A 274 17.37 1.01 8.79
N SER A 275 18.55 1.07 8.18
CA SER A 275 18.77 1.39 6.77
C SER A 275 20.03 0.69 6.25
N ASN A 276 20.28 0.80 4.94
CA ASN A 276 21.46 0.24 4.28
C ASN A 276 22.59 1.27 4.26
N PRO A 277 23.72 1.04 4.95
CA PRO A 277 24.79 2.03 5.06
C PRO A 277 25.57 2.31 3.78
N TYR A 278 25.31 1.56 2.71
CA TYR A 278 25.96 1.74 1.41
C TYR A 278 25.02 2.35 0.38
N ASN A 279 23.84 2.80 0.79
CA ASN A 279 22.87 3.41 -0.10
C ASN A 279 22.04 4.45 0.64
N SER A 280 22.36 5.73 0.37
CA SER A 280 21.72 6.88 1.01
C SER A 280 20.21 6.96 0.82
N HIS A 281 19.66 6.18 -0.11
CA HIS A 281 18.24 6.00 -0.33
C HIS A 281 17.93 4.50 -0.30
N THR A 282 17.82 3.89 0.89
CA THR A 282 17.69 2.42 1.04
C THR A 282 16.63 1.80 0.13
N VAL A 283 15.49 2.48 -0.06
CA VAL A 283 14.38 2.00 -0.90
C VAL A 283 14.31 2.66 -2.29
N GLY A 284 15.32 3.44 -2.67
CA GLY A 284 15.48 4.02 -4.01
C GLY A 284 14.51 5.16 -4.35
N ASP A 285 13.78 5.68 -3.35
CA ASP A 285 12.95 6.87 -3.51
C ASP A 285 13.83 8.16 -3.52
N PRO A 286 13.27 9.37 -3.74
CA PRO A 286 14.09 10.56 -3.93
C PRO A 286 14.51 11.25 -2.62
N TYR A 287 14.24 10.63 -1.47
CA TYR A 287 14.55 11.19 -0.15
C TYR A 287 15.57 10.31 0.57
N THR A 288 16.56 10.91 1.22
CA THR A 288 17.56 10.12 1.94
C THR A 288 16.98 9.46 3.20
N ASP A 289 17.65 8.45 3.73
CA ASP A 289 17.18 7.75 4.93
C ASP A 289 17.11 8.70 6.14
N TRP A 290 18.10 9.59 6.28
CA TRP A 290 18.01 10.70 7.23
C TRP A 290 16.82 11.64 6.98
N GLU A 291 16.59 12.11 5.75
CA GLU A 291 15.49 13.04 5.44
C GLU A 291 14.14 12.43 5.82
N LYS A 292 13.94 11.15 5.48
CA LYS A 292 12.72 10.39 5.79
C LYS A 292 12.53 10.30 7.29
N ALA A 293 13.52 9.80 8.02
CA ALA A 293 13.44 9.62 9.46
C ALA A 293 13.23 10.98 10.17
N ALA A 294 13.94 12.02 9.75
CA ALA A 294 13.82 13.38 10.29
C ALA A 294 12.48 14.05 9.98
N GLY A 295 11.71 13.50 9.03
CA GLY A 295 10.49 14.10 8.51
C GLY A 295 10.75 15.37 7.71
N ARG A 296 11.95 15.51 7.12
CA ARG A 296 12.38 16.64 6.29
C ARG A 296 12.10 16.38 4.81
N ILE A 297 10.94 15.78 4.53
CA ILE A 297 10.41 15.45 3.22
C ILE A 297 9.13 16.24 2.98
N ASP A 298 8.55 16.12 1.77
CA ASP A 298 7.25 16.72 1.49
C ASP A 298 6.22 16.30 2.55
N LYS A 299 5.58 17.29 3.20
CA LYS A 299 4.62 17.06 4.29
C LYS A 299 3.38 16.29 3.86
N ALA A 300 3.08 16.20 2.56
CA ALA A 300 2.00 15.40 2.02
C ALA A 300 2.37 13.92 1.84
N VAL A 301 3.63 13.53 2.04
CA VAL A 301 4.04 12.12 2.14
C VAL A 301 3.48 11.51 3.43
N LYS A 302 2.98 10.28 3.33
CA LYS A 302 2.39 9.54 4.45
C LYS A 302 3.43 9.22 5.54
N VAL A 303 2.98 9.12 6.79
CA VAL A 303 3.86 8.95 7.94
C VAL A 303 4.63 7.62 7.91
N GLU A 304 4.01 6.56 7.39
CA GLU A 304 4.65 5.25 7.20
C GLU A 304 5.89 5.33 6.28
N ALA A 305 5.88 6.19 5.26
CA ALA A 305 6.98 6.39 4.33
C ALA A 305 8.07 7.33 4.87
N ARG A 306 7.98 7.72 6.15
CA ARG A 306 9.12 8.30 6.89
C ARG A 306 10.09 7.23 7.37
N ASN A 307 9.69 5.96 7.32
CA ASN A 307 10.64 4.87 7.55
C ASN A 307 11.50 4.68 6.29
N PRO A 308 12.85 4.65 6.41
CA PRO A 308 13.78 4.36 5.31
C PRO A 308 13.36 3.17 4.45
N LEU A 309 12.83 2.11 5.07
CA LEU A 309 12.45 0.86 4.40
C LEU A 309 11.11 0.92 3.66
N VAL A 310 10.33 1.98 3.78
CA VAL A 310 9.02 2.13 3.10
C VAL A 310 9.11 3.25 2.08
N ALA A 311 8.91 2.94 0.81
CA ALA A 311 9.07 3.93 -0.24
C ALA A 311 8.04 5.05 -0.16
N ALA A 312 8.49 6.29 -0.39
CA ALA A 312 7.63 7.38 -0.82
C ALA A 312 7.33 7.19 -2.32
N TYR A 313 6.15 6.62 -2.63
CA TYR A 313 5.80 6.14 -3.97
C TYR A 313 4.35 6.53 -4.29
N PRO A 314 4.06 7.29 -5.36
CA PRO A 314 2.70 7.54 -5.81
C PRO A 314 2.19 6.36 -6.66
N THR A 315 0.99 5.88 -6.36
CA THR A 315 0.31 4.89 -7.21
C THR A 315 -0.98 5.50 -7.74
N ILE A 316 -0.97 5.89 -9.01
CA ILE A 316 -2.07 6.63 -9.62
C ILE A 316 -2.89 5.71 -10.50
N GLY A 317 -4.21 5.78 -10.35
CA GLY A 317 -5.12 5.18 -11.29
C GLY A 317 -6.37 6.01 -11.51
N VAL A 318 -7.23 5.51 -12.39
CA VAL A 318 -8.47 6.19 -12.81
C VAL A 318 -9.69 5.35 -12.46
N HIS A 319 -10.66 5.95 -11.77
CA HIS A 319 -11.98 5.35 -11.50
C HIS A 319 -13.01 6.00 -12.41
N MET A 320 -13.91 5.19 -12.98
CA MET A 320 -15.10 5.69 -13.66
C MET A 320 -16.26 5.79 -12.68
N GLU A 321 -16.95 6.94 -12.65
CA GLU A 321 -18.16 7.16 -11.84
C GLU A 321 -19.44 7.06 -12.66
N LYS A 322 -19.36 7.46 -13.94
CA LYS A 322 -20.49 7.47 -14.85
C LYS A 322 -20.04 7.23 -16.28
N LEU A 323 -20.79 6.40 -16.98
CA LEU A 323 -20.67 6.15 -18.41
C LEU A 323 -21.86 6.74 -19.13
N ILE A 324 -21.61 7.45 -20.23
CA ILE A 324 -22.64 8.02 -21.10
C ILE A 324 -22.35 7.55 -22.52
N VAL A 325 -23.35 6.96 -23.16
CA VAL A 325 -23.29 6.53 -24.55
C VAL A 325 -24.34 7.29 -25.35
N SER A 326 -23.93 7.94 -26.43
CA SER A 326 -24.82 8.72 -27.29
C SER A 326 -24.74 8.27 -28.74
N GLU A 327 -25.85 8.36 -29.47
CA GLU A 327 -25.88 8.00 -30.89
C GLU A 327 -25.02 8.96 -31.73
N LYS A 328 -24.56 8.49 -32.89
CA LYS A 328 -23.98 9.34 -33.93
C LYS A 328 -25.13 10.00 -34.71
N GLN A 329 -25.40 11.28 -34.42
CA GLN A 329 -26.51 12.01 -35.05
C GLN A 329 -26.43 11.96 -36.59
N ASN A 330 -27.50 11.45 -37.21
CA ASN A 330 -27.83 11.73 -38.60
C ASN A 330 -28.75 12.96 -38.64
N ILE A 331 -28.39 13.97 -39.42
CA ILE A 331 -29.03 15.31 -39.47
C ILE A 331 -30.53 15.24 -39.87
N SER A 332 -31.06 14.07 -40.25
CA SER A 332 -32.43 13.87 -40.73
C SER A 332 -33.51 13.74 -39.63
N THR A 333 -33.18 13.45 -38.36
CA THR A 333 -34.19 13.09 -37.32
C THR A 333 -34.38 14.10 -36.18
N GLY A 334 -33.47 15.06 -35.99
CA GLY A 334 -33.66 16.23 -35.11
C GLY A 334 -33.67 16.01 -33.59
N LEU A 335 -33.63 14.78 -33.08
CA LEU A 335 -33.56 14.48 -31.63
C LEU A 335 -32.41 13.50 -31.36
N GLY A 336 -31.39 13.95 -30.61
CA GLY A 336 -30.27 13.12 -30.18
C GLY A 336 -30.65 12.16 -29.05
N LYS A 337 -30.35 10.88 -29.18
CA LYS A 337 -30.58 9.86 -28.13
C LYS A 337 -29.33 9.59 -27.29
N THR A 338 -29.53 9.31 -26.01
CA THR A 338 -28.43 9.07 -25.05
C THR A 338 -28.88 8.11 -23.96
N VAL A 339 -27.99 7.20 -23.59
CA VAL A 339 -28.11 6.32 -22.43
C VAL A 339 -27.01 6.67 -21.45
N SER A 340 -27.32 6.65 -20.16
CA SER A 340 -26.33 6.89 -19.11
C SER A 340 -26.42 5.84 -18.02
N ALA A 341 -25.27 5.44 -17.49
CA ALA A 341 -25.16 4.45 -16.44
C ALA A 341 -24.18 4.91 -15.36
N SER A 342 -24.52 4.68 -14.09
CA SER A 342 -23.58 4.82 -12.98
C SER A 342 -22.69 3.59 -12.88
N THR A 343 -21.46 3.78 -12.43
CA THR A 343 -20.47 2.70 -12.30
C THR A 343 -19.87 2.65 -10.90
N SER A 344 -19.47 1.46 -10.47
CA SER A 344 -18.55 1.27 -9.35
C SER A 344 -17.20 0.75 -9.82
N ALA A 345 -16.13 1.20 -9.17
CA ALA A 345 -14.77 0.85 -9.50
C ALA A 345 -14.10 0.05 -8.38
N SER A 346 -13.25 -0.89 -8.75
CA SER A 346 -12.41 -1.67 -7.82
C SER A 346 -10.96 -1.68 -8.29
N ASN A 347 -10.03 -1.43 -7.36
CA ASN A 347 -8.58 -1.45 -7.58
C ASN A 347 -7.96 -2.86 -7.57
N THR A 348 -8.68 -3.83 -7.02
CA THR A 348 -8.14 -5.17 -6.71
C THR A 348 -8.90 -6.28 -7.42
N ALA A 349 -10.05 -5.96 -8.05
CA ALA A 349 -10.85 -6.93 -8.79
C ALA A 349 -10.03 -7.71 -9.82
N SER A 350 -9.12 -7.07 -10.55
CA SER A 350 -8.24 -7.71 -11.53
C SER A 350 -7.21 -8.66 -10.92
N ILE A 351 -6.70 -8.36 -9.71
CA ILE A 351 -5.83 -9.29 -8.96
C ILE A 351 -6.62 -10.54 -8.60
N THR A 352 -7.82 -10.34 -8.04
CA THR A 352 -8.64 -11.45 -7.57
C THR A 352 -9.25 -12.27 -8.69
N ALA A 353 -9.52 -11.66 -9.86
CA ALA A 353 -10.07 -12.32 -11.04
C ALA A 353 -9.21 -13.49 -11.53
N GLY A 354 -7.88 -13.40 -11.39
CA GLY A 354 -6.94 -14.44 -11.79
C GLY A 354 -6.79 -15.60 -10.81
N ILE A 355 -7.54 -15.62 -9.69
CA ILE A 355 -7.49 -16.74 -8.73
C ILE A 355 -8.10 -17.98 -9.39
N ASP A 356 -7.24 -18.94 -9.73
CA ASP A 356 -7.63 -20.26 -10.25
C ASP A 356 -7.80 -21.24 -9.09
N ALA A 357 -9.02 -21.77 -8.94
CA ALA A 357 -9.37 -22.71 -7.87
C ALA A 357 -8.67 -24.08 -7.99
N THR A 358 -8.18 -24.46 -9.17
CA THR A 358 -7.56 -25.77 -9.42
C THR A 358 -6.05 -25.78 -9.22
N VAL A 359 -5.35 -24.72 -9.61
CA VAL A 359 -3.88 -24.59 -9.47
C VAL A 359 -3.50 -23.97 -8.12
N GLY A 360 -4.24 -22.96 -7.65
CA GLY A 360 -3.90 -22.16 -6.48
C GLY A 360 -4.17 -22.81 -5.12
N ALA A 361 -5.13 -23.73 -5.02
CA ALA A 361 -5.49 -24.41 -3.76
C ALA A 361 -4.42 -25.42 -3.28
N SER A 362 -3.50 -25.83 -4.16
CA SER A 362 -2.51 -26.89 -3.90
C SER A 362 -1.20 -26.36 -3.31
N LEU A 363 -0.75 -25.17 -3.71
CA LEU A 363 0.64 -24.75 -3.47
C LEU A 363 0.92 -24.36 -2.00
N LEU A 364 0.09 -23.46 -1.45
CA LEU A 364 0.17 -22.97 -0.07
C LEU A 364 -0.91 -23.56 0.84
N GLY A 365 -1.77 -24.43 0.31
CA GLY A 365 -2.92 -24.98 1.02
C GLY A 365 -3.86 -23.87 1.54
N PRO A 366 -4.51 -24.06 2.70
CA PRO A 366 -5.54 -23.15 3.23
C PRO A 366 -5.00 -21.80 3.73
N SER A 367 -3.67 -21.62 3.72
CA SER A 367 -3.01 -20.42 4.28
C SER A 367 -2.90 -19.27 3.28
N GLY A 368 -3.22 -19.47 2.00
CA GLY A 368 -3.15 -18.40 1.00
C GLY A 368 -3.77 -18.76 -0.35
N SER A 369 -3.94 -17.77 -1.21
CA SER A 369 -4.42 -17.92 -2.58
C SER A 369 -3.33 -17.58 -3.57
N VAL A 370 -3.34 -18.23 -4.73
CA VAL A 370 -2.44 -17.89 -5.85
C VAL A 370 -3.28 -17.33 -6.99
N THR A 371 -2.85 -16.20 -7.55
CA THR A 371 -3.42 -15.61 -8.76
C THR A 371 -2.47 -15.80 -9.94
N THR A 372 -3.05 -16.05 -11.12
CA THR A 372 -2.31 -16.15 -12.39
C THR A 372 -1.86 -14.78 -12.92
N HIS A 373 -2.47 -13.70 -12.44
CA HIS A 373 -2.13 -12.34 -12.82
C HIS A 373 -2.22 -11.39 -11.62
N PHE A 374 -1.12 -10.69 -11.35
CA PHE A 374 -1.07 -9.65 -10.33
C PHE A 374 -0.98 -8.29 -11.00
N SER A 375 -1.97 -7.44 -10.73
CA SER A 375 -2.00 -6.06 -11.21
C SER A 375 -1.98 -5.12 -10.01
N TYR A 376 -1.14 -4.10 -10.07
CA TYR A 376 -1.08 -3.09 -9.02
C TYR A 376 -2.24 -2.11 -9.11
N THR A 377 -2.45 -1.35 -8.04
CA THR A 377 -3.69 -0.60 -7.80
C THR A 377 -3.87 0.63 -8.67
N GLY A 378 -2.92 0.94 -9.56
CA GLY A 378 -3.07 1.94 -10.62
C GLY A 378 -4.03 1.51 -11.73
N SER A 379 -4.31 0.21 -11.86
CA SER A 379 -5.41 -0.27 -12.72
C SER A 379 -6.70 -0.42 -11.90
N SER A 380 -7.84 -0.16 -12.53
CA SER A 380 -9.14 -0.39 -11.93
C SER A 380 -10.09 -1.14 -12.85
N THR A 381 -11.07 -1.83 -12.27
CA THR A 381 -12.18 -2.44 -13.01
C THR A 381 -13.46 -1.72 -12.67
N SER A 382 -14.18 -1.24 -13.69
CA SER A 382 -15.46 -0.57 -13.56
C SER A 382 -16.61 -1.50 -13.94
N THR A 383 -17.63 -1.56 -13.09
CA THR A 383 -18.85 -2.35 -13.30
C THR A 383 -20.05 -1.41 -13.38
N ILE A 384 -20.97 -1.66 -14.32
CA ILE A 384 -22.22 -0.91 -14.46
C ILE A 384 -23.17 -1.31 -13.33
N GLU A 385 -23.73 -0.32 -12.62
CA GLU A 385 -24.67 -0.57 -11.52
C GLU A 385 -26.12 -0.25 -11.91
N ASN A 386 -26.39 1.02 -12.22
CA ASN A 386 -27.73 1.47 -12.59
C ASN A 386 -27.66 2.16 -13.95
N SER A 387 -28.50 1.72 -14.87
CA SER A 387 -28.60 2.28 -16.21
C SER A 387 -29.96 2.96 -16.41
N SER A 388 -29.98 4.04 -17.21
CA SER A 388 -31.23 4.69 -17.64
C SER A 388 -32.01 3.85 -18.67
N SER A 389 -31.42 2.78 -19.18
CA SER A 389 -32.01 1.86 -20.15
C SER A 389 -31.54 0.43 -19.93
N ASN A 390 -32.42 -0.55 -20.18
CA ASN A 390 -32.10 -1.97 -20.19
C ASN A 390 -31.81 -2.52 -21.60
N ASN A 391 -31.93 -1.69 -22.65
CA ASN A 391 -31.64 -2.09 -24.04
C ASN A 391 -31.03 -0.91 -24.80
N TRP A 392 -29.72 -0.74 -24.65
CA TRP A 392 -29.01 0.44 -25.11
C TRP A 392 -29.04 0.55 -26.62
N SER A 393 -28.85 -0.55 -27.34
CA SER A 393 -28.80 -0.50 -28.80
C SER A 393 -30.14 -0.03 -29.40
N GLN A 394 -31.27 -0.48 -28.83
CA GLN A 394 -32.60 -0.10 -29.29
C GLN A 394 -32.92 1.36 -28.95
N ASP A 395 -32.62 1.78 -27.72
CA ASP A 395 -32.89 3.14 -27.26
C ASP A 395 -31.97 4.17 -27.91
N LEU A 396 -30.75 3.78 -28.28
CA LEU A 396 -29.85 4.60 -29.11
C LEU A 396 -30.16 4.50 -30.60
N GLY A 397 -30.95 3.51 -31.03
CA GLY A 397 -31.27 3.29 -32.45
C GLY A 397 -30.06 2.97 -33.31
N ILE A 398 -29.07 2.26 -32.77
CA ILE A 398 -27.86 1.85 -33.49
C ILE A 398 -28.02 0.43 -34.07
N ASP A 399 -27.64 0.27 -35.33
CA ASP A 399 -27.57 -1.03 -36.02
C ASP A 399 -26.12 -1.52 -36.16
N THR A 400 -25.92 -2.75 -36.63
CA THR A 400 -24.59 -3.40 -36.78
C THR A 400 -23.58 -2.64 -37.63
N GLY A 401 -24.04 -1.73 -38.52
CA GLY A 401 -23.19 -0.86 -39.34
C GLY A 401 -22.94 0.53 -38.76
N GLN A 402 -23.47 0.84 -37.57
CA GLN A 402 -23.39 2.15 -36.94
C GLN A 402 -22.50 2.15 -35.70
N SER A 403 -22.03 3.33 -35.32
CA SER A 403 -21.25 3.55 -34.09
C SER A 403 -21.94 4.55 -33.17
N ALA A 404 -21.75 4.36 -31.87
CA ALA A 404 -22.09 5.32 -30.84
C ALA A 404 -20.83 6.06 -30.35
N TYR A 405 -21.02 7.05 -29.50
CA TYR A 405 -19.94 7.79 -28.86
C TYR A 405 -19.95 7.61 -27.35
N LEU A 406 -18.77 7.39 -26.79
CA LEU A 406 -18.55 7.19 -25.38
C LEU A 406 -18.09 8.49 -24.71
N ASN A 407 -18.68 8.79 -23.56
CA ASN A 407 -18.24 9.83 -22.64
C ASN A 407 -18.17 9.23 -21.23
N ALA A 408 -16.97 9.21 -20.65
CA ALA A 408 -16.72 8.68 -19.33
C ALA A 408 -16.42 9.81 -18.34
N ASN A 409 -17.15 9.86 -17.25
CA ASN A 409 -16.82 10.70 -16.11
C ASN A 409 -15.91 9.94 -15.16
N VAL A 410 -14.71 10.46 -14.94
CA VAL A 410 -13.66 9.80 -14.19
C VAL A 410 -13.08 10.66 -13.08
N ARG A 411 -12.44 10.01 -12.11
CA ARG A 411 -11.56 10.64 -11.13
C ARG A 411 -10.25 9.90 -11.05
N TYR A 412 -9.20 10.66 -10.78
CA TYR A 412 -7.90 10.09 -10.43
C TYR A 412 -7.87 9.83 -8.93
N TYR A 413 -7.13 8.81 -8.52
CA TYR A 413 -6.90 8.51 -7.12
C TYR A 413 -5.43 8.15 -6.93
N ASN A 414 -4.93 8.29 -5.70
CA ASN A 414 -3.59 7.91 -5.34
C ASN A 414 -3.63 6.94 -4.14
N THR A 415 -3.34 5.67 -4.35
CA THR A 415 -3.31 4.62 -3.31
C THR A 415 -1.94 4.47 -2.63
N GLY A 416 -0.93 5.17 -3.15
CA GLY A 416 0.45 5.16 -2.66
C GLY A 416 0.68 6.03 -1.42
N THR A 417 1.95 6.34 -1.17
CA THR A 417 2.44 7.06 0.02
C THR A 417 2.92 8.48 -0.27
N ALA A 418 3.22 8.80 -1.53
CA ALA A 418 3.73 10.13 -1.92
C ALA A 418 2.72 10.91 -2.77
N PRO A 419 2.69 12.25 -2.68
CA PRO A 419 1.94 13.09 -3.60
C PRO A 419 2.58 13.07 -5.00
N ILE A 420 1.78 13.42 -6.01
CA ILE A 420 2.27 13.68 -7.35
C ILE A 420 1.78 15.07 -7.80
N TYR A 421 2.69 15.85 -8.36
CA TYR A 421 2.41 17.18 -8.90
C TYR A 421 2.34 17.13 -10.42
N ASN A 422 1.50 17.97 -11.03
CA ASN A 422 1.29 18.01 -12.48
C ASN A 422 0.97 16.63 -13.08
N VAL A 423 0.04 15.90 -12.47
CA VAL A 423 -0.24 14.49 -12.80
C VAL A 423 -0.87 14.35 -14.18
N LYS A 424 -0.33 13.43 -15.00
CA LYS A 424 -0.76 13.15 -16.37
C LYS A 424 -0.91 11.64 -16.61
N PRO A 425 -2.04 11.03 -16.20
CA PRO A 425 -2.28 9.62 -16.46
C PRO A 425 -2.52 9.35 -17.95
N THR A 426 -2.02 8.21 -18.41
CA THR A 426 -2.38 7.56 -19.69
C THR A 426 -3.14 6.30 -19.37
N THR A 427 -4.40 6.21 -19.81
CA THR A 427 -5.32 5.14 -19.42
C THR A 427 -5.91 4.46 -20.65
N ASN A 428 -5.82 3.13 -20.68
CA ASN A 428 -6.49 2.30 -21.67
C ASN A 428 -7.86 1.88 -21.15
N PHE A 429 -8.86 1.94 -22.02
CA PHE A 429 -10.20 1.44 -21.78
C PHE A 429 -10.28 0.08 -22.46
N VAL A 430 -10.36 -0.99 -21.67
CA VAL A 430 -10.31 -2.37 -22.15
C VAL A 430 -11.64 -3.06 -21.86
N LEU A 431 -12.22 -3.69 -22.87
CA LEU A 431 -13.46 -4.46 -22.77
C LEU A 431 -13.18 -5.88 -23.23
N ASP A 432 -13.18 -6.80 -22.26
CA ASP A 432 -12.91 -8.24 -22.46
C ASP A 432 -11.73 -8.50 -23.42
N GLY A 433 -10.56 -8.00 -22.99
CA GLY A 433 -9.28 -8.11 -23.69
C GLY A 433 -9.02 -7.06 -24.77
N ASP A 434 -10.07 -6.49 -25.36
CA ASP A 434 -9.94 -5.53 -26.47
C ASP A 434 -9.75 -4.10 -25.97
N SER A 435 -8.68 -3.42 -26.39
CA SER A 435 -8.50 -1.99 -26.13
C SER A 435 -9.43 -1.17 -27.03
N ILE A 436 -10.37 -0.45 -26.41
CA ILE A 436 -11.29 0.47 -27.08
C ILE A 436 -10.57 1.77 -27.42
N VAL A 437 -9.89 2.35 -26.42
CA VAL A 437 -9.25 3.66 -26.52
C VAL A 437 -8.14 3.83 -25.50
N THR A 438 -7.06 4.52 -25.90
CA THR A 438 -6.05 5.05 -25.00
C THR A 438 -6.22 6.56 -24.87
N VAL A 439 -6.42 7.04 -23.64
CA VAL A 439 -6.59 8.47 -23.35
C VAL A 439 -5.43 8.96 -22.50
N LYS A 440 -4.72 9.99 -22.99
CA LYS A 440 -3.74 10.73 -22.20
C LYS A 440 -4.38 12.00 -21.65
N ALA A 441 -4.15 12.30 -20.38
CA ALA A 441 -4.69 13.50 -19.76
C ALA A 441 -4.18 14.78 -20.45
N LYS A 442 -5.12 15.66 -20.78
CA LYS A 442 -4.92 16.93 -21.49
C LYS A 442 -4.66 18.08 -20.52
N GLU A 443 -4.26 19.26 -21.03
CA GLU A 443 -4.01 20.46 -20.20
C GLU A 443 -5.18 20.83 -19.27
N ASN A 444 -6.42 20.72 -19.74
CA ASN A 444 -7.63 21.00 -18.94
C ASN A 444 -8.07 19.84 -18.04
N GLN A 445 -7.32 18.73 -18.03
CA GLN A 445 -7.57 17.53 -17.25
C GLN A 445 -6.40 17.21 -16.30
N LEU A 446 -5.43 18.13 -16.20
CA LEU A 446 -4.28 18.01 -15.30
C LEU A 446 -4.73 18.23 -13.85
N GLY A 447 -4.16 17.46 -12.95
CA GLY A 447 -4.20 17.76 -11.52
C GLY A 447 -2.92 18.46 -11.10
N ASP A 448 -3.03 19.69 -10.59
CA ASP A 448 -1.88 20.46 -10.08
C ASP A 448 -1.17 19.68 -8.97
N ALA A 449 -1.95 19.07 -8.08
CA ALA A 449 -1.46 18.19 -7.03
C ALA A 449 -2.49 17.11 -6.69
N LEU A 450 -2.04 15.87 -6.61
CA LEU A 450 -2.81 14.74 -6.12
C LEU A 450 -2.11 14.14 -4.90
N LYS A 451 -2.68 14.42 -3.72
CA LYS A 451 -2.16 13.99 -2.41
C LYS A 451 -2.17 12.46 -2.29
N ALA A 452 -1.28 11.91 -1.49
CA ALA A 452 -1.30 10.49 -1.13
C ALA A 452 -2.61 10.11 -0.41
N GLY A 453 -3.29 9.05 -0.86
CA GLY A 453 -4.63 8.68 -0.41
C GLY A 453 -5.75 9.61 -0.87
N GLY A 454 -5.44 10.60 -1.70
CA GLY A 454 -6.39 11.60 -2.20
C GLY A 454 -7.07 11.19 -3.50
N VAL A 455 -8.00 12.04 -3.95
CA VAL A 455 -8.65 11.93 -5.26
C VAL A 455 -8.64 13.27 -5.97
N TYR A 456 -8.64 13.25 -7.30
CA TYR A 456 -8.72 14.45 -8.13
C TYR A 456 -9.78 14.28 -9.24
N PRO A 457 -10.69 15.26 -9.41
CA PRO A 457 -10.96 16.37 -8.50
C PRO A 457 -11.50 15.88 -7.15
N GLU A 458 -11.38 16.70 -6.11
CA GLU A 458 -11.90 16.40 -4.76
C GLU A 458 -13.38 15.96 -4.80
N ARG A 459 -13.80 15.06 -3.90
CA ARG A 459 -15.11 14.36 -4.00
C ARG A 459 -16.34 15.27 -4.04
N HIS A 460 -16.25 16.48 -3.51
CA HIS A 460 -17.34 17.46 -3.51
C HIS A 460 -17.46 18.23 -4.84
N LEU A 461 -16.48 18.11 -5.73
CA LEU A 461 -16.47 18.69 -7.07
C LEU A 461 -16.94 17.67 -8.11
N SER A 462 -17.33 18.15 -9.29
CA SER A 462 -17.69 17.28 -10.41
C SER A 462 -16.48 16.49 -10.94
N PRO A 463 -16.68 15.26 -11.46
CA PRO A 463 -15.60 14.45 -12.05
C PRO A 463 -15.12 15.00 -13.40
N ILE A 464 -13.99 14.50 -13.88
CA ILE A 464 -13.41 14.84 -15.19
C ILE A 464 -14.21 14.13 -16.29
N ALA A 465 -14.63 14.86 -17.32
CA ALA A 465 -15.24 14.27 -18.50
C ALA A 465 -14.19 13.88 -19.55
N LEU A 466 -14.15 12.60 -19.90
CA LEU A 466 -13.34 12.04 -20.99
C LEU A 466 -14.26 11.70 -22.17
N ASN A 467 -14.37 12.63 -23.09
CA ASN A 467 -15.26 12.52 -24.27
C ASN A 467 -14.53 12.65 -25.61
N THR A 468 -13.23 12.96 -25.61
CA THR A 468 -12.48 13.32 -26.82
C THR A 468 -11.08 12.72 -26.85
N LEU A 469 -10.57 12.37 -28.03
CA LEU A 469 -9.26 11.76 -28.27
C LEU A 469 -8.13 12.78 -28.42
N ASP A 470 -8.44 13.99 -28.91
CA ASP A 470 -7.46 15.00 -29.33
C ASP A 470 -7.45 16.23 -28.41
N ASP A 471 -6.31 16.91 -28.31
CA ASP A 471 -6.14 18.09 -27.43
C ASP A 471 -7.06 19.26 -27.80
N PHE A 472 -7.57 19.30 -29.03
CA PHE A 472 -8.51 20.31 -29.52
C PHE A 472 -9.98 19.96 -29.25
N GLY A 473 -10.27 18.78 -28.70
CA GLY A 473 -11.62 18.33 -28.35
C GLY A 473 -12.54 18.08 -29.56
N SER A 474 -11.99 17.81 -30.74
CA SER A 474 -12.74 17.66 -31.99
C SER A 474 -13.08 16.21 -32.35
N GLN A 475 -12.37 15.21 -31.80
CA GLN A 475 -12.60 13.80 -32.08
C GLN A 475 -13.24 13.09 -30.90
N LEU A 476 -14.52 12.72 -30.99
CA LEU A 476 -15.21 11.92 -29.99
C LEU A 476 -14.73 10.46 -29.99
N ILE A 477 -14.88 9.76 -28.87
CA ILE A 477 -14.49 8.35 -28.70
C ILE A 477 -15.57 7.44 -29.31
N PRO A 478 -15.35 6.76 -30.45
CA PRO A 478 -16.36 5.90 -31.07
C PRO A 478 -16.38 4.52 -30.41
N ILE A 479 -17.57 3.92 -30.28
CA ILE A 479 -17.77 2.51 -29.95
C ILE A 479 -18.71 1.87 -30.99
N ASN A 480 -18.46 0.63 -31.37
CA ASN A 480 -19.28 -0.08 -32.35
C ASN A 480 -20.51 -0.76 -31.69
N TYR A 481 -21.38 -1.35 -32.52
CA TYR A 481 -22.57 -2.06 -32.06
C TYR A 481 -22.24 -3.21 -31.09
N ASP A 482 -21.26 -4.05 -31.43
CA ASP A 482 -20.88 -5.21 -30.62
C ASP A 482 -20.34 -4.80 -29.25
N GLN A 483 -19.49 -3.79 -29.19
CA GLN A 483 -18.99 -3.20 -27.94
C GLN A 483 -20.13 -2.60 -27.10
N THR A 484 -21.10 -1.94 -27.74
CA THR A 484 -22.28 -1.41 -27.03
C THR A 484 -23.12 -2.54 -26.46
N LYS A 485 -23.31 -3.64 -27.20
CA LYS A 485 -24.04 -4.82 -26.74
C LYS A 485 -23.34 -5.54 -25.60
N ARG A 486 -22.01 -5.65 -25.64
CA ARG A 486 -21.20 -6.20 -24.55
C ARG A 486 -21.38 -5.41 -23.24
N LEU A 487 -21.32 -4.07 -23.32
CA LEU A 487 -21.59 -3.19 -22.18
C LEU A 487 -23.05 -3.29 -21.69
N GLU A 488 -24.02 -3.35 -22.60
CA GLU A 488 -25.44 -3.57 -22.29
C GLU A 488 -25.68 -4.88 -21.53
N ASN A 489 -24.95 -5.94 -21.88
CA ASN A 489 -25.01 -7.26 -21.24
C ASN A 489 -24.25 -7.34 -19.91
N GLY A 490 -23.69 -6.22 -19.42
CA GLY A 490 -23.01 -6.15 -18.12
C GLY A 490 -21.53 -6.53 -18.14
N GLU A 491 -20.89 -6.61 -19.32
CA GLU A 491 -19.43 -6.78 -19.37
C GLU A 491 -18.72 -5.59 -18.71
N LYS A 492 -17.63 -5.91 -18.00
CA LYS A 492 -16.90 -4.93 -17.20
C LYS A 492 -15.88 -4.20 -18.05
N LEU A 493 -15.78 -2.90 -17.81
CA LEU A 493 -14.78 -2.07 -18.45
C LEU A 493 -13.56 -1.97 -17.53
N LYS A 494 -12.41 -2.46 -17.98
CA LYS A 494 -11.14 -2.33 -17.26
C LYS A 494 -10.47 -1.02 -17.69
N LEU A 495 -10.06 -0.21 -16.72
CA LEU A 495 -9.29 1.01 -16.92
C LEU A 495 -7.86 0.72 -16.48
N GLU A 496 -6.97 0.56 -17.45
CA GLU A 496 -5.56 0.28 -17.19
C GLU A 496 -4.76 1.57 -17.31
N THR A 497 -4.38 2.16 -16.19
CA THR A 497 -3.45 3.29 -16.19
C THR A 497 -2.04 2.75 -16.38
N THR A 498 -1.52 2.86 -17.60
CA THR A 498 -0.22 2.30 -17.99
C THR A 498 0.94 3.15 -17.51
N GLN A 499 0.75 4.47 -17.52
CA GLN A 499 1.75 5.46 -17.11
C GLN A 499 1.03 6.62 -16.42
N ALA A 500 1.66 7.17 -15.40
CA ALA A 500 1.16 8.36 -14.72
C ALA A 500 2.33 9.28 -14.44
N SER A 501 2.63 10.15 -15.40
CA SER A 501 3.75 11.07 -15.27
C SER A 501 3.42 12.25 -14.39
N GLY A 502 4.44 12.78 -13.75
CA GLY A 502 4.32 13.90 -12.84
C GLY A 502 5.59 14.08 -12.04
N LEU A 503 5.56 15.09 -11.18
CA LEU A 503 6.73 15.56 -10.45
C LEU A 503 6.64 15.21 -8.97
N TYR A 504 7.80 15.02 -8.34
CA TYR A 504 7.94 14.96 -6.88
C TYR A 504 8.45 16.30 -6.34
N GLY A 505 8.19 16.53 -5.05
CA GLY A 505 8.71 17.70 -4.35
C GLY A 505 9.80 17.31 -3.35
N THR A 506 10.83 18.15 -3.24
CA THR A 506 11.86 18.04 -2.19
C THR A 506 11.83 19.25 -1.28
N ILE A 507 12.25 19.08 -0.03
CA ILE A 507 12.29 20.20 0.92
C ILE A 507 13.58 20.96 0.73
N LYS A 508 13.46 22.23 0.35
CA LYS A 508 14.58 23.16 0.31
C LYS A 508 15.19 23.27 1.67
N ALA A 509 16.44 23.68 1.60
CA ALA A 509 17.27 24.19 2.66
C ALA A 509 16.49 25.08 3.67
N ASN A 510 15.72 26.07 3.24
CA ASN A 510 14.91 26.97 4.09
C ASN A 510 13.58 26.38 4.62
N GLY A 511 13.31 25.09 4.36
CA GLY A 511 12.06 24.40 4.76
C GLY A 511 10.90 24.55 3.77
N GLY A 512 11.05 25.34 2.70
CA GLY A 512 10.06 25.46 1.63
C GLY A 512 10.06 24.26 0.70
N LEU A 513 8.92 23.98 0.06
CA LEU A 513 8.82 22.92 -0.96
C LEU A 513 9.43 23.40 -2.29
N ASN A 514 10.23 22.54 -2.93
CA ASN A 514 10.69 22.71 -4.31
C ASN A 514 10.03 21.66 -5.19
N VAL A 515 9.46 22.09 -6.30
CA VAL A 515 9.00 21.20 -7.38
C VAL A 515 9.55 21.77 -8.68
N ASN A 516 10.41 21.02 -9.34
CA ASN A 516 11.06 21.44 -10.58
C ASN A 516 10.82 20.43 -11.72
N PRO A 517 10.97 20.82 -12.99
CA PRO A 517 10.75 19.92 -14.12
C PRO A 517 11.70 18.71 -14.20
N SER A 518 12.84 18.73 -13.51
CA SER A 518 13.78 17.59 -13.47
C SER A 518 13.40 16.51 -12.45
N GLN A 519 12.47 16.80 -11.53
CA GLN A 519 12.03 15.92 -10.46
C GLN A 519 10.92 14.99 -10.94
N GLU A 520 11.20 14.16 -11.95
CA GLU A 520 10.21 13.23 -12.51
C GLU A 520 10.10 11.94 -11.70
N TRP A 521 8.87 11.46 -11.47
CA TRP A 521 8.63 10.22 -10.75
C TRP A 521 9.01 8.96 -11.56
N GLU A 522 8.89 8.97 -12.88
CA GLU A 522 9.11 7.79 -13.73
C GLU A 522 10.43 7.05 -13.48
N PRO A 523 11.61 7.70 -13.52
CA PRO A 523 12.88 7.02 -13.29
C PRO A 523 13.03 6.51 -11.85
N VAL A 524 12.41 7.20 -10.89
CA VAL A 524 12.45 6.87 -9.46
C VAL A 524 11.58 5.65 -9.17
N ARG A 525 10.38 5.58 -9.76
CA ARG A 525 9.47 4.44 -9.60
C ARG A 525 10.09 3.13 -10.06
N SER A 526 10.76 3.14 -11.22
CA SER A 526 11.46 1.95 -11.74
C SER A 526 12.57 1.48 -10.79
N GLN A 527 13.28 2.39 -10.12
CA GLN A 527 14.30 2.04 -9.13
C GLN A 527 13.65 1.41 -7.89
N ILE A 528 12.62 2.05 -7.33
CA ILE A 528 11.87 1.53 -6.18
C ILE A 528 11.35 0.11 -6.46
N GLU A 529 10.71 -0.10 -7.61
CA GLU A 529 10.18 -1.41 -8.00
C GLU A 529 11.24 -2.50 -8.11
N SER A 530 12.48 -2.14 -8.48
CA SER A 530 13.59 -3.10 -8.62
C SER A 530 14.23 -3.52 -7.29
N VAL A 531 14.06 -2.72 -6.22
CA VAL A 531 14.68 -2.94 -4.90
C VAL A 531 13.68 -3.27 -3.79
N SER A 532 12.39 -3.44 -4.12
CA SER A 532 11.32 -3.62 -3.12
C SER A 532 10.42 -4.82 -3.38
N ALA A 533 9.69 -5.20 -2.35
CA ALA A 533 8.48 -6.03 -2.44
C ALA A 533 7.24 -5.12 -2.43
N GLY A 534 6.21 -5.47 -3.21
CA GLY A 534 4.94 -4.75 -3.23
C GLY A 534 3.87 -5.44 -2.38
N ILE A 535 3.21 -4.65 -1.52
CA ILE A 535 2.15 -5.12 -0.63
C ILE A 535 0.90 -4.26 -0.83
N VAL A 536 -0.21 -4.90 -1.20
CA VAL A 536 -1.52 -4.27 -1.36
C VAL A 536 -2.42 -4.63 -0.18
N LEU A 537 -3.04 -3.65 0.47
CA LEU A 537 -4.06 -3.85 1.49
C LEU A 537 -5.42 -3.39 0.96
N ASP A 538 -6.37 -4.32 0.91
CA ASP A 538 -7.78 -4.06 0.59
C ASP A 538 -8.64 -4.22 1.83
N THR A 539 -9.15 -3.09 2.33
CA THR A 539 -10.02 -3.05 3.52
C THR A 539 -11.50 -3.17 3.17
N GLY A 540 -11.83 -3.22 1.87
CA GLY A 540 -13.19 -3.07 1.35
C GLY A 540 -13.75 -1.64 1.42
N LYS A 541 -13.10 -0.71 2.12
CA LYS A 541 -13.44 0.73 2.15
C LYS A 541 -12.42 1.58 1.41
N GLU A 542 -11.15 1.24 1.59
CA GLU A 542 -10.00 1.84 0.93
C GLU A 542 -9.02 0.74 0.49
N THR A 543 -8.24 1.05 -0.54
CA THR A 543 -7.15 0.20 -1.03
C THR A 543 -5.85 0.99 -0.91
N LEU A 544 -4.82 0.34 -0.39
CA LEU A 544 -3.51 0.93 -0.16
C LEU A 544 -2.43 0.08 -0.81
N GLU A 545 -1.45 0.72 -1.43
CA GLU A 545 -0.29 0.05 -2.01
C GLU A 545 0.99 0.58 -1.36
N ARG A 546 1.86 -0.33 -0.93
CA ARG A 546 3.14 0.00 -0.29
C ARG A 546 4.26 -0.78 -0.96
N ARG A 547 5.42 -0.13 -1.04
CA ARG A 547 6.67 -0.73 -1.49
C ARG A 547 7.63 -0.76 -0.30
N VAL A 548 8.13 -1.95 0.02
CA VAL A 548 9.02 -2.17 1.17
C VAL A 548 10.37 -2.66 0.67
N ALA A 549 11.45 -2.03 1.09
CA ALA A 549 12.81 -2.43 0.76
C ALA A 549 13.04 -3.90 1.10
N ALA A 550 13.71 -4.61 0.21
CA ALA A 550 14.03 -6.02 0.40
C ALA A 550 15.48 -6.28 -0.04
N ARG A 551 16.19 -7.09 0.74
CA ARG A 551 17.57 -7.47 0.43
C ARG A 551 17.64 -8.36 -0.81
N ASP A 552 18.66 -8.17 -1.62
CA ASP A 552 19.07 -9.09 -2.68
C ASP A 552 20.09 -10.09 -2.15
N ASP A 553 19.65 -11.30 -1.83
CA ASP A 553 20.55 -12.35 -1.32
C ASP A 553 21.63 -12.80 -2.32
N ARG A 554 21.55 -12.37 -3.58
CA ARG A 554 22.56 -12.65 -4.60
C ARG A 554 23.71 -11.65 -4.58
N ASP A 555 23.53 -10.50 -3.93
CA ASP A 555 24.53 -9.46 -3.77
C ASP A 555 25.01 -9.41 -2.31
N PRO A 556 26.23 -9.89 -2.00
CA PRO A 556 26.74 -9.87 -0.64
C PRO A 556 27.03 -8.46 -0.12
N GLU A 557 27.11 -7.46 -0.99
CA GLU A 557 27.28 -6.04 -0.60
C GLU A 557 25.93 -5.35 -0.34
N ASP A 558 24.80 -6.02 -0.61
CA ASP A 558 23.49 -5.49 -0.23
C ASP A 558 23.22 -5.70 1.26
N LEU A 559 23.52 -4.67 2.04
CA LEU A 559 23.29 -4.64 3.49
C LEU A 559 21.89 -4.13 3.88
N THR A 560 20.94 -4.09 2.94
CA THR A 560 19.55 -3.75 3.24
C THR A 560 19.00 -4.63 4.37
N PRO A 561 18.40 -4.04 5.43
CA PRO A 561 17.84 -4.81 6.54
C PRO A 561 16.84 -5.88 6.07
N GLU A 562 17.01 -7.09 6.58
CA GLU A 562 16.13 -8.22 6.25
C GLU A 562 14.85 -8.16 7.08
N LEU A 563 13.69 -8.17 6.42
CA LEU A 563 12.38 -8.15 7.06
C LEU A 563 11.61 -9.45 6.81
N THR A 564 10.87 -9.89 7.84
CA THR A 564 9.79 -10.87 7.65
C THR A 564 8.54 -10.18 7.09
N LEU A 565 7.61 -10.95 6.52
CA LEU A 565 6.36 -10.43 6.00
C LEU A 565 5.56 -9.71 7.09
N GLY A 566 5.49 -10.26 8.31
CA GLY A 566 4.81 -9.62 9.44
C GLY A 566 5.44 -8.27 9.81
N ALA A 567 6.78 -8.18 9.84
CA ALA A 567 7.50 -6.94 10.10
C ALA A 567 7.30 -5.92 8.97
N ALA A 568 7.29 -6.38 7.71
CA ALA A 568 7.01 -5.56 6.54
C ALA A 568 5.59 -4.98 6.58
N ILE A 569 4.56 -5.78 6.90
CA ILE A 569 3.17 -5.31 7.06
C ILE A 569 3.08 -4.26 8.18
N LYS A 570 3.69 -4.54 9.34
CA LYS A 570 3.71 -3.61 10.48
C LYS A 570 4.28 -2.25 10.10
N THR A 571 5.41 -2.27 9.40
CA THR A 571 6.12 -1.06 8.99
C THR A 571 5.38 -0.32 7.86
N ALA A 572 4.95 -1.05 6.83
CA ALA A 572 4.34 -0.50 5.62
C ALA A 572 2.99 0.19 5.86
N PHE A 573 2.19 -0.32 6.80
CA PHE A 573 0.85 0.21 7.10
C PHE A 573 0.78 0.90 8.47
N HIS A 574 1.92 1.12 9.13
CA HIS A 574 2.01 1.76 10.45
C HIS A 574 1.01 1.17 11.45
N THR A 575 1.00 -0.16 11.55
CA THR A 575 0.02 -0.88 12.37
C THR A 575 0.31 -0.69 13.86
N THR A 576 -0.73 -0.83 14.68
CA THR A 576 -0.58 -0.93 16.14
C THR A 576 -0.61 -2.39 16.55
N GLU A 577 0.09 -2.74 17.62
CA GLU A 577 0.13 -4.09 18.14
C GLU A 577 -0.56 -4.14 19.50
N LYS A 578 -1.56 -5.01 19.65
CA LYS A 578 -2.29 -5.22 20.91
C LYS A 578 -2.39 -6.71 21.15
N GLU A 579 -1.92 -7.19 22.30
CA GLU A 579 -1.97 -8.62 22.68
C GLU A 579 -1.33 -9.56 21.62
N GLY A 580 -0.29 -9.08 20.92
CA GLY A 580 0.41 -9.82 19.86
C GLY A 580 -0.30 -9.85 18.51
N LYS A 581 -1.42 -9.13 18.37
CA LYS A 581 -2.17 -8.97 17.12
C LYS A 581 -1.86 -7.64 16.44
N LEU A 582 -1.69 -7.64 15.11
CA LEU A 582 -1.47 -6.43 14.33
C LEU A 582 -2.80 -5.80 13.94
N TYR A 583 -2.95 -4.49 14.12
CA TYR A 583 -4.16 -3.73 13.76
C TYR A 583 -3.83 -2.56 12.85
N TYR A 584 -4.48 -2.51 11.70
CA TYR A 584 -4.57 -1.29 10.90
C TYR A 584 -5.86 -0.57 11.26
N LYS A 585 -5.72 0.60 11.92
CA LYS A 585 -6.84 1.28 12.60
C LYS A 585 -7.50 0.33 13.58
N ASP A 586 -8.79 0.03 13.39
CA ASP A 586 -9.55 -0.89 14.24
C ASP A 586 -9.66 -2.30 13.65
N THR A 587 -9.02 -2.59 12.51
CA THR A 587 -9.15 -3.88 11.84
C THR A 587 -7.90 -4.75 12.04
N PRO A 588 -8.06 -6.01 12.51
CA PRO A 588 -6.95 -6.93 12.63
C PRO A 588 -6.36 -7.28 11.26
N LEU A 589 -5.04 -7.42 11.23
CA LEU A 589 -4.23 -7.84 10.08
C LEU A 589 -3.40 -9.07 10.45
N ASP A 590 -3.94 -9.96 11.28
CA ASP A 590 -3.28 -11.22 11.60
C ASP A 590 -3.44 -12.24 10.48
N GLU A 591 -2.44 -13.11 10.32
CA GLU A 591 -2.37 -14.13 9.27
C GLU A 591 -3.65 -14.98 9.16
N SER A 592 -4.25 -15.35 10.28
CA SER A 592 -5.48 -16.15 10.35
C SER A 592 -6.76 -15.35 10.07
N LEU A 593 -6.72 -14.03 10.19
CA LEU A 593 -7.88 -13.15 10.08
C LEU A 593 -7.99 -12.45 8.72
N VAL A 594 -6.95 -12.52 7.87
CA VAL A 594 -6.95 -11.91 6.53
C VAL A 594 -6.91 -12.94 5.41
N GLY A 595 -7.44 -12.56 4.24
CA GLY A 595 -7.23 -13.30 3.00
C GLY A 595 -5.89 -12.92 2.38
N LEU A 596 -4.96 -13.86 2.30
CA LEU A 596 -3.67 -13.67 1.64
C LEU A 596 -3.74 -14.12 0.18
N ILE A 597 -3.27 -13.28 -0.73
CA ILE A 597 -3.24 -13.54 -2.17
C ILE A 597 -1.85 -13.17 -2.71
N PHE A 598 -1.25 -14.08 -3.46
CA PHE A 598 0.09 -13.95 -4.01
C PHE A 598 0.08 -14.24 -5.51
N ASP A 599 1.03 -13.71 -6.26
CA ASP A 599 1.33 -14.26 -7.58
C ASP A 599 2.06 -15.62 -7.47
N GLU A 600 2.19 -16.31 -8.60
CA GLU A 600 2.75 -17.67 -8.61
C GLU A 600 4.21 -17.71 -8.14
N SER A 601 5.05 -16.77 -8.58
CA SER A 601 6.48 -16.73 -8.22
C SER A 601 6.67 -16.47 -6.72
N THR A 602 5.91 -15.53 -6.14
CA THR A 602 5.93 -15.24 -4.71
C THR A 602 5.45 -16.44 -3.90
N ALA A 603 4.37 -17.10 -4.35
CA ALA A 603 3.85 -18.27 -3.66
C ALA A 603 4.84 -19.46 -3.66
N GLN A 604 5.57 -19.68 -4.75
CA GLN A 604 6.63 -20.71 -4.83
C GLN A 604 7.78 -20.40 -3.87
N GLU A 605 8.22 -19.14 -3.79
CA GLU A 605 9.27 -18.71 -2.87
C GLU A 605 8.83 -18.82 -1.40
N ILE A 606 7.61 -18.39 -1.07
CA ILE A 606 7.02 -18.56 0.27
C ILE A 606 6.99 -20.04 0.64
N LYS A 607 6.53 -20.91 -0.26
CA LYS A 607 6.51 -22.36 -0.03
C LYS A 607 7.90 -22.90 0.25
N ALA A 608 8.90 -22.53 -0.55
CA ALA A 608 10.27 -22.98 -0.38
C ALA A 608 10.85 -22.56 0.98
N GLN A 609 10.53 -21.35 1.46
CA GLN A 609 10.95 -20.92 2.79
C GLN A 609 10.21 -21.69 3.90
N LEU A 610 8.90 -21.88 3.80
CA LEU A 610 8.11 -22.64 4.77
C LEU A 610 8.54 -24.10 4.88
N ASP A 611 8.84 -24.77 3.77
CA ASP A 611 9.28 -26.16 3.75
C ASP A 611 10.64 -26.35 4.47
N ASN A 612 11.46 -25.29 4.53
CA ASN A 612 12.75 -25.26 5.24
C ASN A 612 12.66 -24.75 6.69
N MET A 613 11.48 -24.31 7.16
CA MET A 613 11.27 -23.87 8.54
C MET A 613 10.94 -25.02 9.47
N ALA A 614 11.29 -24.88 10.75
CA ALA A 614 10.83 -25.79 11.80
C ALA A 614 9.30 -25.68 11.97
N ASP A 615 8.62 -26.79 12.28
CA ASP A 615 7.16 -26.85 12.34
C ASP A 615 6.50 -25.86 13.32
N GLN A 616 7.23 -25.41 14.33
CA GLN A 616 6.76 -24.41 15.29
C GLN A 616 6.75 -22.98 14.73
N ASP A 617 7.57 -22.72 13.70
CA ASP A 617 7.81 -21.40 13.11
C ASP A 617 7.15 -21.24 11.72
N LYS A 618 6.52 -22.31 11.20
CA LYS A 618 5.79 -22.35 9.91
C LYS A 618 4.56 -21.46 9.92
N LYS A 619 4.80 -20.16 9.79
CA LYS A 619 3.81 -19.10 9.60
C LYS A 619 4.23 -18.26 8.41
N ILE A 620 3.29 -17.88 7.55
CA ILE A 620 3.60 -17.03 6.40
C ILE A 620 4.19 -15.70 6.87
N TYR A 621 3.75 -15.17 8.02
CA TYR A 621 4.27 -13.89 8.54
C TYR A 621 5.74 -13.95 8.98
N ASN A 622 6.30 -15.16 9.14
CA ASN A 622 7.72 -15.37 9.44
C ASN A 622 8.60 -15.48 8.19
N VAL A 623 8.01 -15.58 7.00
CA VAL A 623 8.75 -15.65 5.73
C VAL A 623 9.43 -14.33 5.45
N LYS A 624 10.67 -14.39 4.95
CA LYS A 624 11.45 -13.21 4.60
C LYS A 624 10.99 -12.66 3.26
N ILE A 625 10.76 -11.36 3.20
CA ILE A 625 10.40 -10.69 1.94
C ILE A 625 11.62 -10.58 1.03
N LYS A 626 11.42 -10.77 -0.28
CA LYS A 626 12.44 -10.62 -1.31
C LYS A 626 12.02 -9.61 -2.36
N ARG A 627 13.01 -9.01 -3.05
CA ARG A 627 12.76 -8.09 -4.16
C ARG A 627 11.84 -8.73 -5.21
N GLY A 628 10.87 -7.97 -5.69
CA GLY A 628 9.91 -8.41 -6.70
C GLY A 628 8.74 -9.27 -6.20
N MET A 629 8.65 -9.57 -4.90
CA MET A 629 7.46 -10.25 -4.34
C MET A 629 6.21 -9.38 -4.46
N ASN A 630 5.07 -10.02 -4.81
CA ASN A 630 3.77 -9.38 -5.01
C ASN A 630 2.73 -10.00 -4.04
N ILE A 631 2.26 -9.20 -3.09
CA ILE A 631 1.44 -9.68 -1.98
C ILE A 631 0.19 -8.81 -1.84
N MET A 632 -0.96 -9.43 -1.64
CA MET A 632 -2.21 -8.74 -1.32
C MET A 632 -2.81 -9.31 -0.03
N LEU A 633 -3.18 -8.41 0.88
CA LEU A 633 -3.99 -8.66 2.06
C LEU A 633 -5.41 -8.17 1.77
N LYS A 634 -6.38 -9.07 1.86
CA LYS A 634 -7.80 -8.77 1.71
C LYS A 634 -8.51 -8.96 3.03
N GLN A 635 -9.12 -7.90 3.54
CA GLN A 635 -9.90 -8.00 4.78
C GLN A 635 -11.16 -8.84 4.54
N PRO A 636 -11.55 -9.66 5.53
CA PRO A 636 -12.79 -10.41 5.44
C PRO A 636 -13.98 -9.46 5.47
N ILE A 637 -15.06 -9.84 4.78
CA ILE A 637 -16.33 -9.12 4.88
C ILE A 637 -16.99 -9.35 6.24
N TRP A 638 -16.64 -10.46 6.91
CA TRP A 638 -17.06 -10.83 8.25
C TRP A 638 -16.06 -11.80 8.91
N TYR A 639 -15.86 -11.72 10.22
CA TYR A 639 -15.06 -12.68 10.98
C TYR A 639 -15.57 -12.89 12.41
N ASN A 640 -15.09 -13.94 13.07
CA ASN A 640 -15.29 -14.22 14.49
C ASN A 640 -14.00 -14.80 15.11
N ASP A 641 -13.43 -14.08 16.07
CA ASP A 641 -12.20 -14.43 16.80
C ASP A 641 -12.47 -15.00 18.21
N PHE A 642 -13.74 -15.22 18.56
CA PHE A 642 -14.23 -15.64 19.88
C PHE A 642 -13.78 -14.79 21.08
N ASP A 643 -13.11 -13.67 20.83
CA ASP A 643 -12.57 -12.73 21.80
C ASP A 643 -13.43 -11.46 21.81
N THR A 644 -13.04 -10.50 20.96
CA THR A 644 -13.66 -9.18 20.86
C THR A 644 -14.80 -9.19 19.85
N HIS A 645 -14.73 -10.06 18.85
CA HIS A 645 -15.68 -10.21 17.76
C HIS A 645 -16.33 -11.59 17.84
N ASN A 646 -17.12 -11.82 18.89
CA ASN A 646 -17.83 -13.07 19.09
C ASN A 646 -19.32 -12.94 18.76
N HIS A 647 -19.85 -13.92 18.04
CA HIS A 647 -21.26 -14.03 17.68
C HIS A 647 -21.90 -15.32 18.22
N ALA A 648 -23.21 -15.30 18.38
CA ALA A 648 -23.97 -16.43 18.92
C ALA A 648 -24.07 -17.60 17.91
N TRP A 649 -23.10 -18.51 17.98
CA TRP A 649 -23.15 -19.79 17.27
C TRP A 649 -24.03 -20.79 18.00
N SER A 650 -24.86 -21.54 17.26
CA SER A 650 -25.52 -22.71 17.81
C SER A 650 -24.49 -23.82 18.02
N ASN A 651 -24.62 -24.57 19.12
CA ASN A 651 -23.76 -25.72 19.45
C ASN A 651 -22.29 -25.43 19.73
N ILE A 652 -21.94 -24.17 19.96
CA ILE A 652 -20.62 -23.76 20.43
C ILE A 652 -20.71 -23.27 21.88
N THR A 653 -19.71 -23.64 22.67
CA THR A 653 -19.47 -23.12 24.02
C THR A 653 -18.14 -22.39 24.06
N SER A 654 -18.00 -21.36 24.90
CA SER A 654 -16.70 -20.68 25.04
C SER A 654 -15.69 -21.59 25.75
N ALA A 655 -14.47 -21.64 25.24
CA ALA A 655 -13.30 -22.25 25.87
C ALA A 655 -12.25 -21.16 26.14
N PRO A 656 -12.28 -20.54 27.33
CA PRO A 656 -11.40 -19.42 27.64
C PRO A 656 -9.92 -19.80 27.63
N GLY A 657 -9.07 -18.96 27.04
CA GLY A 657 -7.62 -19.15 26.98
C GLY A 657 -7.15 -20.33 26.13
N GLN A 658 -8.01 -20.92 25.29
CA GLN A 658 -7.70 -22.07 24.44
C GLN A 658 -7.66 -21.76 22.95
N GLY A 659 -7.84 -20.49 22.55
CA GLY A 659 -7.72 -20.01 21.17
C GLY A 659 -6.28 -20.03 20.65
N ILE A 660 -6.10 -19.68 19.37
CA ILE A 660 -4.80 -19.29 18.82
C ILE A 660 -4.29 -18.09 19.61
N THR A 661 -5.22 -17.18 19.90
CA THR A 661 -5.09 -16.05 20.81
C THR A 661 -6.36 -16.02 21.64
N GLY A 662 -6.26 -15.77 22.95
CA GLY A 662 -7.44 -15.62 23.79
C GLY A 662 -8.34 -16.87 23.84
N ASN A 663 -9.63 -16.68 23.59
CA ASN A 663 -10.69 -17.67 23.75
C ASN A 663 -10.94 -18.44 22.46
N ALA A 664 -11.43 -19.68 22.57
CA ALA A 664 -11.88 -20.46 21.43
C ALA A 664 -13.38 -20.77 21.50
N GLY A 665 -13.98 -21.06 20.35
CA GLY A 665 -15.25 -21.78 20.28
C GLY A 665 -15.02 -23.29 20.46
N LYS A 666 -15.77 -23.94 21.36
CA LYS A 666 -15.71 -25.39 21.60
C LYS A 666 -16.99 -26.08 21.13
N ILE A 667 -16.83 -27.03 20.21
CA ILE A 667 -17.85 -27.97 19.77
C ILE A 667 -17.68 -29.27 20.58
N LEU A 668 -18.74 -29.66 21.32
CA LEU A 668 -18.70 -30.82 22.22
C LEU A 668 -18.95 -32.14 21.47
N LYS A 669 -18.23 -33.19 21.88
CA LYS A 669 -18.45 -34.57 21.42
C LYS A 669 -19.89 -35.04 21.64
N GLY A 670 -20.38 -35.90 20.74
CA GLY A 670 -21.71 -36.52 20.86
C GLY A 670 -22.90 -35.60 20.59
N ARG A 671 -22.70 -34.33 20.19
CA ARG A 671 -23.79 -33.52 19.65
C ARG A 671 -24.08 -33.95 18.22
N ASN A 672 -25.31 -34.39 17.96
CA ASN A 672 -25.82 -34.75 16.62
C ASN A 672 -26.10 -33.54 15.72
N PHE A 673 -25.62 -32.33 16.07
CA PHE A 673 -25.99 -31.08 15.40
C PHE A 673 -24.76 -30.26 15.03
N ASN A 674 -24.78 -29.75 13.80
CA ASN A 674 -23.77 -28.86 13.23
C ASN A 674 -23.62 -27.59 14.09
N ALA A 675 -22.39 -27.08 14.22
CA ALA A 675 -22.23 -25.71 14.65
C ALA A 675 -22.69 -24.82 13.50
N SER A 676 -23.62 -23.92 13.79
CA SER A 676 -24.23 -23.06 12.78
C SER A 676 -24.26 -21.63 13.26
N LEU A 677 -23.91 -20.71 12.36
CA LEU A 677 -24.14 -19.28 12.54
C LEU A 677 -25.12 -18.80 11.50
N LYS A 678 -26.23 -18.22 11.95
CA LYS A 678 -27.18 -17.51 11.10
C LYS A 678 -26.55 -16.20 10.62
N TYR A 679 -25.89 -16.22 9.48
CA TYR A 679 -25.09 -15.11 8.98
C TYR A 679 -25.90 -13.81 8.83
N GLN A 680 -27.17 -13.91 8.41
CA GLN A 680 -28.05 -12.75 8.25
C GLN A 680 -28.41 -12.03 9.55
N THR A 681 -28.16 -12.67 10.70
CA THR A 681 -28.46 -12.12 12.03
C THR A 681 -27.24 -11.52 12.74
N VAL A 682 -26.07 -11.58 12.11
CA VAL A 682 -24.85 -11.02 12.69
C VAL A 682 -24.92 -9.50 12.69
N GLU A 683 -24.34 -8.90 13.73
CA GLU A 683 -24.15 -7.45 13.78
C GLU A 683 -23.26 -7.01 12.60
N ASN A 684 -23.60 -5.87 11.98
CA ASN A 684 -22.94 -5.37 10.77
C ASN A 684 -22.98 -6.33 9.56
N TYR A 685 -24.04 -7.14 9.45
CA TYR A 685 -24.29 -8.01 8.29
C TYR A 685 -24.01 -7.31 6.96
N LYS A 686 -23.12 -7.90 6.16
CA LYS A 686 -22.88 -7.50 4.77
C LYS A 686 -23.56 -8.48 3.84
N LYS A 687 -24.52 -7.98 3.06
CA LYS A 687 -25.23 -8.76 2.06
C LYS A 687 -24.25 -9.30 1.02
N LEU A 688 -24.35 -10.60 0.75
CA LEU A 688 -23.57 -11.27 -0.29
C LEU A 688 -24.05 -10.80 -1.67
N LYS A 689 -23.11 -10.69 -2.61
CA LYS A 689 -23.35 -10.31 -4.00
C LYS A 689 -23.76 -11.54 -4.80
N PRO A 690 -24.64 -11.42 -5.81
CA PRO A 690 -24.97 -12.52 -6.72
C PRO A 690 -23.75 -12.95 -7.52
N TYR A 691 -23.70 -14.23 -7.91
CA TYR A 691 -22.67 -14.79 -8.79
C TYR A 691 -21.25 -14.38 -8.38
N THR A 692 -20.94 -14.60 -7.10
CA THR A 692 -19.68 -14.17 -6.49
C THR A 692 -19.08 -15.32 -5.69
N GLN A 693 -17.77 -15.54 -5.84
CA GLN A 693 -17.03 -16.50 -5.05
C GLN A 693 -16.64 -15.91 -3.69
N TYR A 694 -16.91 -16.70 -2.66
CA TYR A 694 -16.55 -16.42 -1.28
C TYR A 694 -15.69 -17.56 -0.74
N ARG A 695 -14.83 -17.22 0.22
CA ARG A 695 -14.06 -18.19 0.99
C ARG A 695 -14.47 -18.10 2.45
N LEU A 696 -14.99 -19.20 2.97
CA LEU A 696 -15.18 -19.42 4.40
C LEU A 696 -13.97 -20.18 4.93
N SER A 697 -13.35 -19.72 6.02
CA SER A 697 -12.23 -20.43 6.66
C SER A 697 -12.30 -20.36 8.17
N THR A 698 -11.66 -21.31 8.86
CA THR A 698 -11.49 -21.31 10.32
C THR A 698 -10.25 -22.12 10.68
N SER A 699 -9.68 -21.85 11.84
CA SER A 699 -8.63 -22.66 12.44
C SER A 699 -9.25 -23.67 13.40
N VAL A 700 -8.93 -24.96 13.25
CA VAL A 700 -9.48 -26.04 14.06
C VAL A 700 -8.39 -26.79 14.81
N ARG A 701 -8.72 -27.27 16.02
CA ARG A 701 -7.82 -28.08 16.84
C ARG A 701 -8.58 -29.15 17.60
N TYR A 702 -8.06 -30.36 17.64
CA TYR A 702 -8.53 -31.43 18.50
C TYR A 702 -7.55 -31.63 19.67
N PRO A 703 -7.84 -31.11 20.89
CA PRO A 703 -6.90 -31.14 22.02
C PRO A 703 -6.44 -32.55 22.39
N ASP A 704 -7.35 -33.53 22.30
CA ASP A 704 -7.12 -34.93 22.67
C ASP A 704 -6.65 -35.80 21.48
N LEU A 705 -6.22 -35.19 20.37
CA LEU A 705 -5.73 -35.95 19.22
C LEU A 705 -4.33 -36.48 19.49
N GLU A 706 -4.21 -37.80 19.56
CA GLU A 706 -2.94 -38.48 19.68
C GLU A 706 -2.10 -38.30 18.41
N PRO A 707 -0.76 -38.25 18.51
CA PRO A 707 0.12 -38.35 17.35
C PRO A 707 -0.27 -39.56 16.47
N ASP A 708 -0.24 -39.39 15.15
CA ASP A 708 -0.56 -40.40 14.13
C ASP A 708 -2.05 -40.80 13.99
N ARG A 709 -2.98 -40.16 14.72
CA ARG A 709 -4.42 -40.31 14.47
C ARG A 709 -4.98 -39.18 13.62
N LEU A 710 -5.99 -39.51 12.81
CA LEU A 710 -6.74 -38.54 11.99
C LEU A 710 -8.12 -38.28 12.59
N ALA A 711 -8.57 -37.03 12.51
CA ALA A 711 -9.94 -36.63 12.81
C ALA A 711 -10.51 -35.78 11.66
N GLY A 712 -11.76 -36.05 11.27
CA GLY A 712 -12.46 -35.26 10.26
C GLY A 712 -12.98 -33.93 10.82
N ALA A 713 -12.82 -32.84 10.08
CA ALA A 713 -13.49 -31.57 10.33
C ALA A 713 -14.18 -31.12 9.05
N TYR A 714 -15.37 -30.54 9.16
CA TYR A 714 -16.16 -30.13 7.99
C TYR A 714 -16.49 -28.65 8.05
N ILE A 715 -16.47 -28.00 6.89
CA ILE A 715 -16.78 -26.57 6.76
C ILE A 715 -17.59 -26.31 5.49
N GLY A 716 -18.64 -25.49 5.60
CA GLY A 716 -19.54 -25.20 4.47
C GLY A 716 -20.63 -24.19 4.79
N THR A 717 -21.68 -24.21 3.98
CA THR A 717 -22.88 -23.39 4.17
C THR A 717 -24.14 -24.25 4.04
N ASN A 718 -25.31 -23.71 4.35
CA ASN A 718 -26.58 -24.43 4.12
C ASN A 718 -26.84 -24.78 2.64
N THR A 719 -26.22 -24.08 1.69
CA THR A 719 -26.38 -24.32 0.26
C THR A 719 -25.21 -25.08 -0.37
N ALA A 720 -23.99 -24.95 0.18
CA ALA A 720 -22.81 -25.64 -0.29
C ALA A 720 -22.42 -26.76 0.67
N THR A 721 -22.52 -28.02 0.21
CA THR A 721 -22.17 -29.21 1.00
C THR A 721 -20.82 -29.02 1.70
N PRO A 722 -20.72 -29.28 3.02
CA PRO A 722 -19.47 -29.20 3.75
C PRO A 722 -18.38 -30.09 3.13
N VAL A 723 -17.15 -29.59 3.12
CA VAL A 723 -15.97 -30.36 2.68
C VAL A 723 -15.27 -30.93 3.90
N GLU A 724 -14.86 -32.19 3.80
CA GLU A 724 -14.10 -32.89 4.85
C GLU A 724 -12.61 -32.58 4.76
N TYR A 725 -12.01 -32.28 5.91
CA TYR A 725 -10.59 -32.10 6.12
C TYR A 725 -10.07 -33.11 7.14
N ALA A 726 -8.95 -33.77 6.83
CA ALA A 726 -8.27 -34.68 7.75
C ALA A 726 -7.26 -33.91 8.61
N ILE A 727 -7.60 -33.69 9.88
CA ILE A 727 -6.74 -33.04 10.88
C ILE A 727 -5.78 -34.07 11.46
N ARG A 728 -4.49 -33.71 11.50
CA ARG A 728 -3.40 -34.68 11.76
C ARG A 728 -2.67 -34.46 13.07
N SER A 729 -2.87 -33.31 13.71
CA SER A 729 -2.16 -32.94 14.92
C SER A 729 -3.10 -32.34 15.98
N ASN A 730 -2.61 -32.27 17.20
CA ASN A 730 -3.27 -31.55 18.29
C ASN A 730 -2.97 -30.03 18.28
N ARG A 731 -2.45 -29.50 17.17
CA ARG A 731 -2.21 -28.08 16.94
C ARG A 731 -3.35 -27.50 16.10
N TYR A 732 -3.42 -26.16 16.03
CA TYR A 732 -4.38 -25.50 15.15
C TYR A 732 -3.97 -25.72 13.69
N GLU A 733 -4.92 -26.19 12.89
CA GLU A 733 -4.81 -26.37 11.45
C GLU A 733 -5.93 -25.57 10.77
N ARG A 734 -5.61 -24.80 9.74
CA ARG A 734 -6.61 -24.01 9.02
C ARG A 734 -7.37 -24.88 8.03
N ILE A 735 -8.68 -24.73 7.96
CA ILE A 735 -9.56 -25.38 6.96
C ILE A 735 -10.39 -24.32 6.25
N GLU A 736 -10.81 -24.60 5.02
CA GLU A 736 -11.54 -23.62 4.21
C GLU A 736 -12.59 -24.25 3.29
N ARG A 737 -13.50 -23.43 2.78
CA ARG A 737 -14.44 -23.77 1.72
C ARG A 737 -14.64 -22.57 0.82
N VAL A 738 -14.27 -22.71 -0.44
CA VAL A 738 -14.69 -21.79 -1.50
C VAL A 738 -16.08 -22.21 -1.98
N PHE A 739 -17.00 -21.25 -2.08
CA PHE A 739 -18.34 -21.44 -2.60
C PHE A 739 -18.79 -20.24 -3.44
N THR A 740 -19.74 -20.47 -4.34
CA THR A 740 -20.34 -19.42 -5.19
C THR A 740 -21.75 -19.09 -4.70
N SER A 741 -22.09 -17.81 -4.64
CA SER A 741 -23.47 -17.35 -4.46
C SER A 741 -24.25 -17.46 -5.78
N GLY A 742 -25.50 -17.91 -5.72
CA GLY A 742 -26.41 -17.91 -6.88
C GLY A 742 -26.98 -16.52 -7.18
N SER A 743 -28.07 -16.47 -7.97
CA SER A 743 -28.77 -15.22 -8.27
C SER A 743 -29.39 -14.56 -7.02
N ASN A 744 -29.79 -15.38 -6.05
CA ASN A 744 -30.30 -14.97 -4.76
C ASN A 744 -29.36 -15.39 -3.63
N PRO A 745 -28.35 -14.56 -3.29
CA PRO A 745 -27.42 -14.83 -2.21
C PRO A 745 -28.08 -14.92 -0.83
N ASP A 746 -29.30 -14.36 -0.67
CA ASP A 746 -30.04 -14.45 0.60
C ASP A 746 -30.52 -15.88 0.91
N SER A 747 -30.38 -16.82 -0.04
CA SER A 747 -30.53 -18.26 0.21
C SER A 747 -29.43 -18.84 1.12
N ILE A 748 -28.28 -18.16 1.23
CA ILE A 748 -27.18 -18.54 2.13
C ILE A 748 -27.48 -17.96 3.51
N THR A 749 -28.12 -18.76 4.35
CA THR A 749 -28.59 -18.33 5.68
C THR A 749 -27.61 -18.70 6.79
N ASP A 750 -26.86 -19.79 6.61
CA ASP A 750 -26.06 -20.39 7.68
C ASP A 750 -24.62 -20.71 7.23
N LEU A 751 -23.66 -20.34 8.07
CA LEU A 751 -22.27 -20.84 8.00
C LEU A 751 -22.16 -22.06 8.91
N LEU A 752 -21.60 -23.15 8.38
CA LEU A 752 -21.61 -24.46 9.04
C LEU A 752 -20.19 -24.94 9.32
N ILE A 753 -19.96 -25.43 10.53
CA ILE A 753 -18.74 -26.12 10.95
C ILE A 753 -19.13 -27.39 11.72
N GLU A 754 -18.51 -28.51 11.40
CA GLU A 754 -18.83 -29.81 12.01
C GLU A 754 -17.57 -30.53 12.46
N ALA A 755 -17.66 -31.17 13.62
CA ALA A 755 -16.60 -32.00 14.19
C ALA A 755 -16.92 -33.48 14.00
N HIS A 756 -15.89 -34.32 13.95
CA HIS A 756 -16.06 -35.76 14.04
C HIS A 756 -16.68 -36.13 15.41
N HIS A 757 -17.79 -36.89 15.39
CA HIS A 757 -18.72 -37.06 16.52
C HIS A 757 -18.13 -37.64 17.83
N THR A 758 -16.89 -38.11 17.82
CA THR A 758 -16.25 -38.80 18.95
C THR A 758 -15.33 -37.91 19.80
N ARG A 759 -15.06 -36.65 19.39
CA ARG A 759 -14.06 -35.78 20.04
C ARG A 759 -14.57 -34.35 20.17
N ASP A 760 -14.07 -33.64 21.18
CA ASP A 760 -14.27 -32.19 21.30
C ASP A 760 -13.36 -31.49 20.28
N MET A 761 -13.91 -30.51 19.55
CA MET A 761 -13.15 -29.68 18.61
C MET A 761 -13.16 -28.23 19.09
N LEU A 762 -11.98 -27.60 19.08
CA LEU A 762 -11.84 -26.17 19.24
C LEU A 762 -11.77 -25.52 17.86
N ILE A 763 -12.42 -24.36 17.73
CA ILE A 763 -12.39 -23.53 16.55
C ILE A 763 -12.04 -22.09 16.93
N ASP A 764 -11.34 -21.42 16.04
CA ASP A 764 -10.95 -20.03 16.20
C ASP A 764 -10.83 -19.34 14.82
N ASP A 765 -10.78 -18.01 14.83
CA ASP A 765 -10.58 -17.15 13.65
C ASP A 765 -11.43 -17.57 12.43
N VAL A 766 -12.75 -17.62 12.61
CA VAL A 766 -13.67 -17.89 11.49
C VAL A 766 -13.73 -16.65 10.61
N THR A 767 -13.48 -16.77 9.31
CA THR A 767 -13.51 -15.64 8.38
C THR A 767 -14.31 -15.95 7.13
N LEU A 768 -14.99 -14.92 6.61
CA LEU A 768 -15.66 -14.93 5.32
C LEU A 768 -15.04 -13.83 4.44
N VAL A 769 -14.36 -14.22 3.36
CA VAL A 769 -13.67 -13.32 2.44
C VAL A 769 -14.36 -13.33 1.08
N GLU A 770 -14.69 -12.16 0.54
CA GLU A 770 -15.12 -12.00 -0.86
C GLU A 770 -13.91 -12.14 -1.78
N LEU A 771 -13.90 -13.12 -2.69
CA LEU A 771 -12.77 -13.32 -3.61
C LEU A 771 -12.96 -12.49 -4.87
N ARG A 772 -13.81 -12.97 -5.78
CA ARG A 772 -14.06 -12.41 -7.11
C ARG A 772 -15.47 -12.79 -7.58
N PRO A 773 -16.03 -12.11 -8.61
CA PRO A 773 -17.17 -12.65 -9.35
C PRO A 773 -16.88 -14.07 -9.86
N SER A 774 -17.91 -14.90 -9.95
CA SER A 774 -17.80 -16.24 -10.52
C SER A 774 -17.59 -16.19 -12.03
N THR A 775 -16.85 -17.15 -12.56
CA THR A 775 -16.87 -17.44 -14.00
C THR A 775 -18.25 -17.92 -14.43
N LEU A 776 -18.46 -18.03 -15.75
CA LEU A 776 -19.73 -18.51 -16.28
C LEU A 776 -20.05 -19.91 -15.75
N SER A 777 -19.07 -20.83 -15.76
CA SER A 777 -19.26 -22.19 -15.24
C SER A 777 -19.51 -22.23 -13.72
N GLU A 778 -18.76 -21.45 -12.95
CA GLU A 778 -18.90 -21.37 -11.48
C GLU A 778 -20.26 -20.80 -11.06
N SER A 779 -20.90 -19.98 -11.92
CA SER A 779 -22.19 -19.36 -11.65
C SER A 779 -23.34 -20.38 -11.59
N PHE A 780 -23.15 -21.58 -12.12
CA PHE A 780 -24.09 -22.72 -11.99
C PHE A 780 -23.91 -23.48 -10.66
N GLY A 781 -22.89 -23.13 -9.87
CA GLY A 781 -22.54 -23.82 -8.63
C GLY A 781 -22.13 -25.28 -8.90
N LYS A 782 -22.50 -26.19 -8.01
CA LYS A 782 -22.26 -27.62 -8.22
C LYS A 782 -23.15 -28.15 -9.34
N VAL A 783 -22.53 -28.65 -10.40
CA VAL A 783 -23.21 -29.37 -11.48
C VAL A 783 -22.89 -30.86 -11.39
N GLU A 784 -23.92 -31.70 -11.37
CA GLU A 784 -23.81 -33.15 -11.33
C GLU A 784 -24.52 -33.73 -12.55
N SER A 785 -23.90 -34.72 -13.19
CA SER A 785 -24.52 -35.44 -14.29
C SER A 785 -24.14 -36.91 -14.27
N LYS A 786 -25.09 -37.77 -14.66
CA LYS A 786 -24.88 -39.22 -14.85
C LYS A 786 -25.92 -39.78 -15.81
N PHE A 787 -25.61 -40.88 -16.48
CA PHE A 787 -26.61 -41.62 -17.23
C PHE A 787 -27.35 -42.60 -16.32
N HIS A 788 -28.61 -42.87 -16.65
CA HIS A 788 -29.36 -43.95 -16.03
C HIS A 788 -28.76 -45.30 -16.42
N THR A 789 -29.04 -46.32 -15.61
CA THR A 789 -28.52 -47.68 -15.81
C THR A 789 -28.93 -48.31 -17.15
N ASN A 790 -30.02 -47.82 -17.76
CA ASN A 790 -30.50 -48.25 -19.08
C ASN A 790 -29.90 -47.44 -20.26
N GLY A 791 -29.11 -46.40 -20.00
CA GLY A 791 -28.51 -45.52 -21.02
C GLY A 791 -29.47 -44.63 -21.79
N GLN A 792 -30.78 -44.71 -21.53
CA GLN A 792 -31.80 -43.97 -22.30
C GLN A 792 -31.98 -42.53 -21.83
N TYR A 793 -31.61 -42.25 -20.58
CA TYR A 793 -31.80 -40.95 -19.94
C TYR A 793 -30.53 -40.51 -19.21
N MET A 794 -30.38 -39.19 -19.11
CA MET A 794 -29.35 -38.52 -18.34
C MET A 794 -30.00 -37.71 -17.23
N TYR A 795 -29.48 -37.90 -16.03
CA TYR A 795 -29.72 -37.04 -14.88
C TYR A 795 -28.78 -35.83 -14.99
N LEU A 796 -29.33 -34.62 -14.87
CA LEU A 796 -28.60 -33.37 -14.79
C LEU A 796 -29.13 -32.56 -13.61
N LYS A 797 -28.24 -32.22 -12.69
CA LYS A 797 -28.53 -31.30 -11.60
C LYS A 797 -27.57 -30.12 -11.65
N SER A 798 -28.12 -28.92 -11.64
CA SER A 798 -27.37 -27.68 -11.47
C SER A 798 -27.85 -27.00 -10.19
N GLN A 799 -26.90 -26.54 -9.38
CA GLN A 799 -27.21 -25.87 -8.11
C GLN A 799 -27.86 -24.50 -8.33
N TYR A 800 -27.44 -23.76 -9.36
CA TYR A 800 -28.00 -22.45 -9.73
C TYR A 800 -28.22 -22.37 -11.25
N GLY A 801 -28.86 -21.29 -11.71
CA GLY A 801 -29.02 -20.95 -13.12
C GLY A 801 -28.72 -19.48 -13.42
N LEU A 802 -28.72 -19.15 -14.71
CA LEU A 802 -28.53 -17.79 -15.22
C LEU A 802 -29.86 -17.26 -15.80
N PRO A 803 -30.09 -15.93 -15.77
CA PRO A 803 -31.26 -15.35 -16.40
C PRO A 803 -31.24 -15.57 -17.92
N GLY A 804 -32.27 -16.20 -18.46
CA GLY A 804 -32.48 -16.36 -19.91
C GLY A 804 -32.29 -17.79 -20.41
N GLU A 805 -32.18 -17.94 -21.73
CA GLU A 805 -31.93 -19.23 -22.39
C GLU A 805 -30.45 -19.37 -22.70
N GLU A 806 -29.83 -20.46 -22.25
CA GLU A 806 -28.42 -20.76 -22.44
C GLU A 806 -28.25 -22.00 -23.33
N THR A 807 -27.12 -22.08 -24.04
CA THR A 807 -26.79 -23.24 -24.88
C THR A 807 -25.74 -24.11 -24.20
N LEU A 808 -26.12 -25.34 -23.85
CA LEU A 808 -25.20 -26.35 -23.33
C LEU A 808 -24.63 -27.18 -24.48
N GLU A 809 -23.32 -27.34 -24.51
CA GLU A 809 -22.59 -28.13 -25.50
C GLU A 809 -22.20 -29.48 -24.88
N PHE A 810 -22.56 -30.58 -25.54
CA PHE A 810 -22.27 -31.93 -25.07
C PHE A 810 -21.12 -32.54 -25.84
N PHE A 811 -20.16 -33.13 -25.11
CA PHE A 811 -18.99 -33.78 -25.67
C PHE A 811 -18.87 -35.22 -25.19
N MET A 812 -18.33 -36.08 -26.05
CA MET A 812 -17.90 -37.43 -25.72
C MET A 812 -16.48 -37.65 -26.22
N ASN A 813 -15.58 -38.08 -25.34
CA ASN A 813 -14.17 -38.34 -25.64
C ASN A 813 -13.47 -37.16 -26.36
N GLY A 814 -13.82 -35.92 -25.98
CA GLY A 814 -13.27 -34.69 -26.57
C GLY A 814 -13.96 -34.19 -27.84
N TYR A 815 -14.93 -34.93 -28.40
CA TYR A 815 -15.67 -34.53 -29.60
C TYR A 815 -17.04 -33.97 -29.25
N LYS A 816 -17.39 -32.81 -29.83
CA LYS A 816 -18.71 -32.18 -29.68
C LYS A 816 -19.77 -33.03 -30.40
N LEU A 817 -20.82 -33.42 -29.69
CA LEU A 817 -21.90 -34.25 -30.20
C LEU A 817 -23.16 -33.46 -30.53
N SER A 818 -23.55 -32.54 -29.65
CA SER A 818 -24.81 -31.81 -29.74
C SER A 818 -24.78 -30.50 -28.94
N GLU A 819 -25.79 -29.67 -29.17
CA GLU A 819 -26.10 -28.48 -28.40
C GLU A 819 -27.55 -28.55 -27.92
N LEU A 820 -27.79 -28.20 -26.67
CA LEU A 820 -29.13 -28.13 -26.10
C LEU A 820 -29.37 -26.73 -25.55
N LYS A 821 -30.38 -26.06 -26.09
CA LYS A 821 -30.88 -24.82 -25.51
C LYS A 821 -31.73 -25.14 -24.29
N VAL A 822 -31.36 -24.57 -23.16
CA VAL A 822 -32.03 -24.76 -21.89
C VAL A 822 -32.23 -23.42 -21.21
N ASN A 823 -33.42 -23.21 -20.69
CA ASN A 823 -33.65 -22.20 -19.67
C ASN A 823 -33.50 -22.90 -18.31
N ILE A 824 -32.41 -22.61 -17.60
CA ILE A 824 -32.17 -23.12 -16.24
C ILE A 824 -32.67 -22.04 -15.29
N PRO A 825 -33.71 -22.31 -14.49
CA PRO A 825 -34.17 -21.37 -13.48
C PRO A 825 -33.02 -20.92 -12.60
N GLU A 826 -33.03 -19.66 -12.19
CA GLU A 826 -31.92 -19.10 -11.42
C GLU A 826 -31.66 -19.84 -10.08
N ASP A 827 -32.70 -20.42 -9.48
CA ASP A 827 -32.62 -21.29 -8.29
C ASP A 827 -32.06 -22.69 -8.58
N GLY A 828 -31.60 -22.94 -9.81
CA GLY A 828 -31.09 -24.22 -10.27
C GLY A 828 -32.17 -25.14 -10.86
N VAL A 829 -31.74 -26.33 -11.27
CA VAL A 829 -32.63 -27.34 -11.84
C VAL A 829 -32.16 -28.74 -11.48
N THR A 830 -33.12 -29.64 -11.25
CA THR A 830 -32.87 -31.08 -11.28
C THR A 830 -33.74 -31.66 -12.38
N LYS A 831 -33.11 -32.24 -13.41
CA LYS A 831 -33.77 -32.97 -14.50
C LYS A 831 -33.34 -34.42 -14.43
N GLU A 832 -34.29 -35.33 -14.19
CA GLU A 832 -33.99 -36.75 -14.06
C GLU A 832 -34.00 -37.48 -15.42
N ASP A 833 -34.77 -37.00 -16.40
CA ASP A 833 -35.06 -37.75 -17.63
C ASP A 833 -34.68 -37.01 -18.92
N VAL A 834 -33.44 -36.50 -19.04
CA VAL A 834 -32.98 -35.92 -20.32
C VAL A 834 -32.71 -37.04 -21.32
N PRO A 835 -33.48 -37.18 -22.43
CA PRO A 835 -33.32 -38.34 -23.31
C PRO A 835 -32.00 -38.31 -24.08
N THR A 836 -31.22 -39.39 -24.03
CA THR A 836 -29.87 -39.44 -24.62
C THR A 836 -29.86 -39.30 -26.15
N PHE A 837 -30.94 -39.72 -26.81
CA PHE A 837 -31.10 -39.52 -28.26
C PHE A 837 -31.13 -38.03 -28.65
N GLN A 838 -31.59 -37.14 -27.78
CA GLN A 838 -31.57 -35.68 -28.02
C GLN A 838 -30.14 -35.12 -27.94
N LEU A 839 -29.24 -35.85 -27.27
CA LEU A 839 -27.84 -35.49 -27.10
C LEU A 839 -26.95 -36.12 -28.18
N ASN A 840 -27.54 -36.87 -29.12
CA ASN A 840 -26.82 -37.68 -30.11
C ASN A 840 -25.91 -38.75 -29.47
N ILE A 841 -26.39 -39.37 -28.39
CA ILE A 841 -25.73 -40.45 -27.66
C ILE A 841 -26.64 -41.68 -27.66
N SER A 842 -26.15 -42.83 -28.12
CA SER A 842 -26.89 -44.10 -28.04
C SER A 842 -26.88 -44.65 -26.60
N PRO A 843 -27.89 -45.47 -26.20
CA PRO A 843 -27.88 -46.11 -24.89
C PRO A 843 -26.62 -46.94 -24.61
N GLU A 844 -26.06 -47.60 -25.64
CA GLU A 844 -24.82 -48.38 -25.53
C GLU A 844 -23.61 -47.49 -25.26
N GLU A 845 -23.53 -46.32 -25.91
CA GLU A 845 -22.47 -45.34 -25.67
C GLU A 845 -22.57 -44.72 -24.27
N ALA A 846 -23.79 -44.39 -23.83
CA ALA A 846 -24.06 -43.78 -22.53
C ALA A 846 -23.62 -44.66 -21.34
N ILE A 847 -23.70 -45.98 -21.47
CA ILE A 847 -23.30 -46.94 -20.42
C ILE A 847 -21.89 -47.50 -20.58
N ASN A 848 -21.16 -47.11 -21.62
CA ASN A 848 -19.80 -47.58 -21.84
C ASN A 848 -18.82 -46.89 -20.86
N PRO A 849 -18.17 -47.63 -19.94
CA PRO A 849 -17.27 -47.03 -18.94
C PRO A 849 -16.00 -46.42 -19.53
N ASN A 850 -15.68 -46.75 -20.79
CA ASN A 850 -14.54 -46.15 -21.50
C ASN A 850 -14.85 -44.74 -22.03
N ASN A 851 -16.13 -44.37 -22.13
CA ASN A 851 -16.52 -43.05 -22.60
C ASN A 851 -16.43 -42.03 -21.46
N THR A 852 -15.86 -40.86 -21.79
CA THR A 852 -15.85 -39.67 -20.92
C THR A 852 -16.76 -38.62 -21.53
N PHE A 853 -17.63 -38.05 -20.71
CA PHE A 853 -18.61 -37.07 -21.15
C PHE A 853 -18.32 -35.72 -20.51
N GLU A 854 -18.49 -34.64 -21.28
CA GLU A 854 -18.37 -33.28 -20.79
C GLU A 854 -19.58 -32.46 -21.22
N ILE A 855 -20.08 -31.63 -20.31
CA ILE A 855 -21.07 -30.60 -20.61
C ILE A 855 -20.36 -29.26 -20.48
N LYS A 856 -20.43 -28.44 -21.52
CA LYS A 856 -19.80 -27.11 -21.56
C LYS A 856 -20.82 -26.02 -21.83
N ILE A 857 -20.47 -24.79 -21.46
CA ILE A 857 -21.20 -23.59 -21.81
C ILE A 857 -20.20 -22.55 -22.33
N LYS A 858 -20.37 -22.10 -23.58
CA LYS A 858 -19.45 -21.16 -24.26
C LYS A 858 -17.97 -21.58 -24.14
N GLY A 859 -17.70 -22.89 -24.23
CA GLY A 859 -16.35 -23.44 -24.08
C GLY A 859 -15.91 -23.78 -22.65
N ASP A 860 -16.57 -23.27 -21.61
CA ASP A 860 -16.26 -23.59 -20.21
C ASP A 860 -16.89 -24.92 -19.78
N THR A 861 -16.09 -25.85 -19.25
CA THR A 861 -16.61 -27.14 -18.76
C THR A 861 -17.41 -26.95 -17.46
N LEU A 862 -18.70 -27.32 -17.49
CA LEU A 862 -19.59 -27.36 -16.31
C LEU A 862 -19.39 -28.63 -15.48
N VAL A 863 -19.33 -29.78 -16.15
CA VAL A 863 -19.13 -31.08 -15.52
C VAL A 863 -18.46 -32.04 -16.50
N SER A 864 -17.51 -32.83 -15.99
CA SER A 864 -16.94 -33.98 -16.67
C SER A 864 -17.27 -35.23 -15.85
N PHE A 865 -17.80 -36.26 -16.50
CA PHE A 865 -18.23 -37.48 -15.81
C PHE A 865 -18.03 -38.72 -16.68
N LYS A 866 -17.94 -39.87 -16.01
CA LYS A 866 -17.98 -41.20 -16.60
C LYS A 866 -19.15 -41.94 -16.01
N ASN A 867 -19.74 -42.85 -16.78
CA ASN A 867 -20.72 -43.75 -16.20
C ASN A 867 -19.97 -44.84 -15.41
N GLN A 868 -19.88 -44.67 -14.09
CA GLN A 868 -19.40 -45.71 -13.19
C GLN A 868 -20.60 -46.53 -12.74
N GLN A 869 -20.50 -47.86 -12.85
CA GLN A 869 -21.52 -48.80 -12.37
C GLN A 869 -21.75 -48.70 -10.87
#